data_AF-A0A061H8K1-F1
#
_entry.id   AF-A0A061H8K1-F1
#
_cell.length_a   1.000
_cell.length_b   1.000
_cell.length_c   1.000
_cell.angle_alpha   90.00
_cell.angle_beta   90.00
_cell.angle_gamma   90.00
#
_symmetry.space_group_name_H-M   'P 1'
#
loop_
_entity.id
_entity.type
_entity.pdbx_description
1 polymer ?
#
loop_
_entity_poly.entity_id
_entity_poly.type
_entity_poly.pdbx_seq_one_letter_code
_entity_poly.pdbx_strand_id
1 'polypeptide(L)'
;MRAMSLLRVPLGFAVAFLALLAVSDAAIIKPVADGESLVERHAALSRLPHAAGFVVKREDYELERRAMPEPDKKERLVITSADISPDGFTRRGIRVNGEYPAKTFVWDEDDDIEIEVINDSDIAFSLHWHGLHQYGTPEMDGVPGVSQWSIYGGDTFVYRFKLTGQHGSYWWHNHGHFGYESGLRGHIYIRPKPGTPKPWARLTDSEDEQQQLEDAERHFQTLVATDQWHVNHNEVLETVQKSGTPPACFDSLLINGKGRVYCPNDYAAVAGPATLGLLSNFSAVNPEGFTSKGCISLVPPKPGYETKSTLDTYYGGPCKNTTHPLEVFNAGKALQAGRKWLNVQISNEATNWYYGLSIDGHKMWIVAVDGIYIEPLKVDFLQITIGSRLSVMIELNREKAYRDWPIRLTSTRPLQPIEANAMLSYDAEAPDSMDLSLDEGFHVLLENRTDTPITFGGVVRPGTKQWVQKDSVPYLPSKNVPRHANMTLHAVTSQNSLNVWQIASQPMDTVVLEDTKPALFKAVDSVPQNKDLNPYATVPWGTVMDIIVRNNVYSIVGGPNSPHPMHLHSRQFWIIGEGKGDFPYDSVAEAERDGLQFRYDNPPLRDGFDIGPNSWTVIRYRVDHAAANILHCHIDDHLIEGMAAVLLEGVETLPRGHFGKAYTERPENWHETSHQPAAAGVEKSLQSGLAANKYPAPVPTESAQAFVDTWGDPRPLAQSIEAIASASAAAKAAATPSPTPTSTQQRRGDHRLVKRRQMGFRPSSTS
;
A
#
# COMPACT_ATOMS: atom_id res chain seq x y z
N MET A 1 31.47 20.94 89.19
CA MET A 1 30.46 19.86 89.16
C MET A 1 29.96 19.77 87.71
N ARG A 2 30.59 18.94 86.85
CA ARG A 2 30.22 17.54 86.49
C ARG A 2 28.70 17.38 86.25
N ALA A 3 28.18 16.85 85.15
CA ALA A 3 28.71 16.40 83.87
C ALA A 3 27.52 16.16 82.93
N MET A 4 27.59 16.55 81.65
CA MET A 4 27.40 15.63 80.53
C MET A 4 27.71 16.36 79.22
N SER A 5 28.65 15.76 78.52
CA SER A 5 29.22 16.15 77.24
C SER A 5 28.23 15.86 76.11
N LEU A 6 28.17 16.72 75.11
CA LEU A 6 28.42 16.30 73.72
C LEU A 6 28.88 17.52 72.92
N LEU A 7 30.06 17.33 72.31
CA LEU A 7 30.91 18.34 71.71
C LEU A 7 30.38 18.89 70.37
N ARG A 8 30.89 20.09 70.08
CA ARG A 8 30.78 20.88 68.85
C ARG A 8 31.55 20.26 67.64
N VAL A 9 31.42 21.00 66.53
CA VAL A 9 32.34 21.27 65.38
C VAL A 9 32.11 20.41 64.11
N PRO A 10 32.48 20.87 62.89
CA PRO A 10 31.65 21.69 61.97
C PRO A 10 31.68 21.17 60.51
N LEU A 11 31.04 21.95 59.62
CA LEU A 11 31.14 21.96 58.15
C LEU A 11 32.37 21.25 57.53
N GLY A 12 32.09 20.24 56.72
CA GLY A 12 33.00 19.68 55.71
C GLY A 12 32.54 18.31 55.22
N PHE A 13 32.45 18.15 53.89
CA PHE A 13 32.11 16.94 53.12
C PHE A 13 30.63 16.71 52.76
N ALA A 14 30.23 17.22 51.60
CA ALA A 14 29.50 16.45 50.57
C ALA A 14 29.37 17.30 49.29
N VAL A 15 30.43 17.31 48.47
CA VAL A 15 30.31 17.58 47.01
C VAL A 15 30.46 16.22 46.34
N ALA A 16 29.66 15.99 45.31
CA ALA A 16 29.51 14.78 44.52
C ALA A 16 28.56 13.73 45.11
N PHE A 17 27.25 13.91 44.89
CA PHE A 17 26.32 12.87 44.44
C PHE A 17 24.93 13.51 44.22
N LEU A 18 24.75 14.20 43.09
CA LEU A 18 23.45 14.58 42.53
C LEU A 18 23.65 15.09 41.10
N ALA A 19 23.98 14.15 40.22
CA ALA A 19 24.00 14.36 38.77
C ALA A 19 23.63 13.04 38.08
N LEU A 20 22.43 12.55 38.34
CA LEU A 20 21.75 11.54 37.52
C LEU A 20 20.28 11.53 37.97
N LEU A 21 19.36 11.64 37.01
CA LEU A 21 17.90 11.76 37.11
C LEU A 21 17.34 13.19 37.11
N ALA A 22 17.51 13.86 35.97
CA ALA A 22 16.55 14.83 35.45
C ALA A 22 16.73 14.92 33.92
N VAL A 23 16.24 13.92 33.18
CA VAL A 23 15.87 14.11 31.77
C VAL A 23 14.36 14.32 31.79
N SER A 24 13.96 15.54 32.15
CA SER A 24 12.57 16.00 32.14
C SER A 24 12.33 16.79 30.86
N ASP A 25 11.26 16.41 30.17
CA ASP A 25 10.41 17.23 29.31
C ASP A 25 11.03 18.06 28.18
N ALA A 26 10.61 17.70 26.95
CA ALA A 26 10.42 18.57 25.80
C ALA A 26 11.51 19.63 25.56
N ALA A 27 12.45 19.31 24.66
CA ALA A 27 13.08 20.35 23.86
C ALA A 27 11.99 21.02 23.00
N ILE A 28 11.34 22.03 23.57
CA ILE A 28 10.50 22.98 22.84
C ILE A 28 11.45 23.69 21.87
N ILE A 29 11.41 23.27 20.61
CA ILE A 29 12.06 23.99 19.51
C ILE A 29 11.32 25.32 19.36
N LYS A 30 12.05 26.42 19.52
CA LYS A 30 11.48 27.76 19.28
C LYS A 30 11.20 27.91 17.78
N PRO A 31 10.08 28.53 17.38
CA PRO A 31 9.80 28.83 15.98
C PRO A 31 10.94 29.66 15.38
N VAL A 32 11.31 29.35 14.14
CA VAL A 32 12.32 30.06 13.34
C VAL A 32 11.90 31.53 13.19
N ALA A 33 12.84 32.44 13.43
CA ALA A 33 12.58 33.88 13.36
C ALA A 33 12.33 34.34 11.91
N ASP A 34 11.55 35.40 11.74
CA ASP A 34 11.28 36.03 10.44
C ASP A 34 12.60 36.37 9.71
N GLY A 35 12.81 35.81 8.51
CA GLY A 35 13.87 36.23 7.58
C GLY A 35 15.08 35.30 7.36
N GLU A 36 15.08 34.05 7.84
CA GLU A 36 16.18 33.09 7.56
C GLU A 36 16.22 32.62 6.09
N SER A 37 17.43 32.54 5.52
CA SER A 37 17.75 32.14 4.14
C SER A 37 17.64 30.62 3.88
N LEU A 38 17.54 30.15 2.62
CA LEU A 38 17.52 28.70 2.29
C LEU A 38 18.69 27.91 2.93
N VAL A 39 19.84 28.56 3.07
CA VAL A 39 21.09 27.95 3.57
C VAL A 39 21.00 27.61 5.06
N GLU A 40 20.36 28.45 5.86
CA GLU A 40 20.23 28.28 7.33
C GLU A 40 19.26 27.13 7.66
N ARG A 41 18.18 26.99 6.88
CA ARG A 41 17.18 25.91 7.00
C ARG A 41 17.72 24.55 6.55
N HIS A 42 18.42 24.50 5.41
CA HIS A 42 19.15 23.29 5.00
C HIS A 42 20.20 22.87 6.05
N ALA A 43 20.90 23.83 6.66
CA ALA A 43 21.83 23.55 7.76
C ALA A 43 21.12 23.05 9.03
N ALA A 44 19.89 23.50 9.31
CA ALA A 44 19.06 23.04 10.42
C ALA A 44 18.56 21.60 10.23
N LEU A 45 18.12 21.22 9.03
CA LEU A 45 17.81 19.82 8.65
C LEU A 45 19.01 18.88 8.83
N SER A 46 20.22 19.42 8.77
CA SER A 46 21.45 18.68 9.00
C SER A 46 21.88 18.60 10.48
N ARG A 47 21.18 19.30 11.39
CA ARG A 47 21.56 19.45 12.81
C ARG A 47 20.44 19.16 13.82
N LEU A 48 19.18 19.14 13.41
CA LEU A 48 18.01 18.99 14.30
C LEU A 48 17.18 17.73 13.94
N PRO A 49 16.60 17.04 14.94
CA PRO A 49 15.70 15.91 14.70
C PRO A 49 14.36 16.28 14.05
N HIS A 50 13.94 17.55 14.08
CA HIS A 50 12.65 18.05 13.57
C HIS A 50 12.81 19.40 12.85
N ALA A 51 12.08 19.61 11.75
CA ALA A 51 12.38 20.60 10.72
C ALA A 51 11.45 21.83 10.69
N ALA A 52 11.98 22.96 10.19
CA ALA A 52 11.28 24.18 9.79
C ALA A 52 11.58 24.48 8.31
N GLY A 53 10.56 24.86 7.52
CA GLY A 53 10.57 24.67 6.06
C GLY A 53 11.31 25.69 5.18
N PHE A 54 11.12 25.67 3.85
CA PHE A 54 11.88 26.41 2.80
C PHE A 54 11.10 27.56 2.12
N VAL A 55 11.76 28.35 1.23
CA VAL A 55 11.22 29.03 0.00
C VAL A 55 12.13 30.09 -0.63
N VAL A 56 12.07 30.25 -1.97
CA VAL A 56 12.50 31.45 -2.74
C VAL A 56 11.74 31.64 -4.08
N LYS A 57 11.74 32.86 -4.68
CA LYS A 57 11.17 33.23 -6.00
C LYS A 57 11.97 32.64 -7.19
N ARG A 58 11.37 32.40 -8.37
CA ARG A 58 12.03 31.79 -9.56
C ARG A 58 13.38 32.42 -9.98
N GLU A 59 13.50 33.74 -9.92
CA GLU A 59 14.73 34.47 -10.27
C GLU A 59 15.80 34.38 -9.15
N ASP A 60 15.33 34.23 -7.91
CA ASP A 60 16.14 34.07 -6.70
C ASP A 60 16.38 32.58 -6.36
N TYR A 61 15.64 31.61 -6.95
CA TYR A 61 15.86 30.17 -6.79
C TYR A 61 17.15 29.78 -7.48
N GLU A 62 17.43 30.26 -8.70
CA GLU A 62 18.76 30.08 -9.30
C GLU A 62 19.87 30.79 -8.54
N LEU A 63 19.56 31.86 -7.78
CA LEU A 63 20.53 32.63 -7.01
C LEU A 63 20.81 32.01 -5.62
N GLU A 64 19.78 31.48 -4.96
CA GLU A 64 19.86 30.82 -3.66
C GLU A 64 20.09 29.30 -3.78
N ARG A 65 19.74 28.63 -4.90
CA ARG A 65 20.22 27.28 -5.24
C ARG A 65 21.73 27.26 -5.39
N ARG A 66 22.32 28.34 -5.93
CA ARG A 66 23.77 28.55 -5.93
C ARG A 66 24.34 28.79 -4.52
N ALA A 67 23.50 29.15 -3.55
CA ALA A 67 23.88 29.36 -2.16
C ALA A 67 23.59 28.13 -1.27
N MET A 68 22.60 27.30 -1.62
CA MET A 68 22.39 25.98 -1.05
C MET A 68 23.62 25.11 -1.32
N PRO A 69 23.99 24.21 -0.39
CA PRO A 69 25.01 23.24 -0.71
C PRO A 69 24.55 22.37 -1.89
N GLU A 70 25.53 21.95 -2.67
CA GLU A 70 25.29 21.04 -3.78
C GLU A 70 24.55 19.78 -3.28
N PRO A 71 23.49 19.33 -3.98
CA PRO A 71 22.85 18.05 -3.74
C PRO A 71 23.85 16.90 -3.70
N ASP A 72 23.59 15.93 -2.83
CA ASP A 72 24.28 14.65 -2.90
C ASP A 72 23.86 13.89 -4.17
N LYS A 73 22.59 14.04 -4.59
CA LYS A 73 22.05 13.48 -5.85
C LYS A 73 21.28 14.52 -6.64
N LYS A 74 21.53 14.56 -7.96
CA LYS A 74 20.80 15.36 -8.93
C LYS A 74 20.19 14.44 -9.98
N GLU A 75 18.88 14.50 -10.12
CA GLU A 75 18.13 13.77 -11.13
C GLU A 75 17.44 14.74 -12.08
N ARG A 76 17.20 14.28 -13.31
CA ARG A 76 16.44 15.02 -14.31
C ARG A 76 15.46 14.09 -14.99
N LEU A 77 14.18 14.48 -14.99
CA LEU A 77 13.07 13.70 -15.54
C LEU A 77 12.37 14.50 -16.63
N VAL A 78 12.50 14.04 -17.87
CA VAL A 78 11.70 14.52 -19.00
C VAL A 78 10.52 13.58 -19.18
N ILE A 79 9.33 14.10 -18.90
CA ILE A 79 8.08 13.34 -19.00
C ILE A 79 7.49 13.58 -20.37
N THR A 80 7.31 12.50 -21.14
CA THR A 80 6.73 12.57 -22.49
C THR A 80 5.59 11.57 -22.60
N SER A 81 4.54 11.97 -23.30
CA SER A 81 3.50 11.03 -23.70
C SER A 81 3.99 10.30 -24.96
N ALA A 82 3.99 8.97 -24.96
CA ALA A 82 4.48 8.11 -26.05
C ALA A 82 3.72 6.77 -26.11
N ASP A 83 3.87 6.02 -27.20
CA ASP A 83 3.32 4.66 -27.26
C ASP A 83 4.14 3.71 -26.36
N ILE A 84 3.45 2.83 -25.64
CA ILE A 84 4.01 1.75 -24.81
C ILE A 84 3.35 0.43 -25.18
N SER A 85 4.06 -0.69 -24.97
CA SER A 85 3.56 -2.02 -25.31
C SER A 85 4.03 -3.10 -24.33
N PRO A 86 3.78 -2.93 -23.01
CA PRO A 86 4.39 -3.77 -21.96
C PRO A 86 3.96 -5.25 -21.98
N ASP A 87 2.83 -5.55 -22.61
CA ASP A 87 2.31 -6.90 -22.77
C ASP A 87 2.14 -7.30 -24.24
N GLY A 88 2.72 -6.55 -25.17
CA GLY A 88 2.56 -6.76 -26.62
C GLY A 88 1.34 -6.06 -27.24
N PHE A 89 0.49 -5.40 -26.45
CA PHE A 89 -0.53 -4.48 -26.97
C PHE A 89 -0.05 -3.03 -26.90
N THR A 90 -0.08 -2.34 -28.04
CA THR A 90 0.36 -0.94 -28.10
C THR A 90 -0.77 0.01 -27.72
N ARG A 91 -0.53 0.86 -26.71
CA ARG A 91 -1.39 1.98 -26.36
C ARG A 91 -0.58 3.24 -26.04
N ARG A 92 -1.27 4.37 -25.97
CA ARG A 92 -0.70 5.61 -25.45
C ARG A 92 -0.38 5.45 -23.96
N GLY A 93 0.79 5.91 -23.53
CA GLY A 93 1.20 5.96 -22.12
C GLY A 93 2.23 7.05 -21.89
N ILE A 94 2.90 7.00 -20.74
CA ILE A 94 3.92 7.96 -20.33
C ILE A 94 5.30 7.29 -20.31
N ARG A 95 6.30 8.01 -20.79
CA ARG A 95 7.70 7.64 -20.70
C ARG A 95 8.48 8.68 -19.91
N VAL A 96 9.43 8.18 -19.12
CA VAL A 96 10.30 8.99 -18.28
C VAL A 96 11.69 8.90 -18.88
N ASN A 97 12.25 10.02 -19.33
CA ASN A 97 13.51 10.06 -20.07
C ASN A 97 13.53 9.14 -21.31
N GLY A 98 12.37 8.97 -21.97
CA GLY A 98 12.21 8.12 -23.15
C GLY A 98 12.07 6.62 -22.86
N GLU A 99 12.04 6.23 -21.58
CA GLU A 99 11.96 4.84 -21.12
C GLU A 99 10.62 4.52 -20.45
N TYR A 100 10.23 3.23 -20.53
CA TYR A 100 9.14 2.64 -19.77
C TYR A 100 9.56 1.22 -19.37
N PRO A 101 9.40 0.81 -18.10
CA PRO A 101 9.12 1.67 -16.94
C PRO A 101 10.24 2.68 -16.67
N ALA A 102 10.02 3.61 -15.73
CA ALA A 102 11.10 4.46 -15.23
C ALA A 102 12.15 3.62 -14.50
N LYS A 103 13.43 4.02 -14.59
CA LYS A 103 14.51 3.40 -13.84
C LYS A 103 14.35 3.60 -12.33
N THR A 104 14.75 2.60 -11.57
CA THR A 104 14.84 2.70 -10.11
C THR A 104 15.88 3.74 -9.71
N PHE A 105 15.51 4.65 -8.82
CA PHE A 105 16.47 5.51 -8.13
C PHE A 105 17.19 4.74 -7.03
N VAL A 106 18.51 4.90 -6.95
CA VAL A 106 19.34 4.34 -5.87
C VAL A 106 20.07 5.47 -5.18
N TRP A 107 19.60 5.80 -3.98
CA TRP A 107 20.14 6.86 -3.15
C TRP A 107 20.73 6.28 -1.86
N ASP A 108 21.30 7.13 -1.02
CA ASP A 108 21.86 6.80 0.28
C ASP A 108 21.07 7.52 1.38
N GLU A 109 20.95 6.89 2.55
CA GLU A 109 20.30 7.48 3.72
C GLU A 109 20.96 8.82 4.11
N ASP A 110 20.13 9.81 4.42
CA ASP A 110 20.47 11.22 4.65
C ASP A 110 20.96 12.04 3.43
N ASP A 111 20.95 11.48 2.22
CA ASP A 111 21.23 12.25 1.00
C ASP A 111 20.28 13.45 0.87
N ASP A 112 20.81 14.56 0.36
CA ASP A 112 20.04 15.70 -0.13
C ASP A 112 19.79 15.58 -1.64
N ILE A 113 18.52 15.46 -2.02
CA ILE A 113 18.06 15.10 -3.37
C ILE A 113 17.53 16.34 -4.07
N GLU A 114 17.93 16.55 -5.33
CA GLU A 114 17.34 17.55 -6.23
C GLU A 114 16.86 16.85 -7.51
N ILE A 115 15.62 17.10 -7.92
CA ILE A 115 15.00 16.47 -9.09
C ILE A 115 14.36 17.53 -9.96
N GLU A 116 14.94 17.76 -11.14
CA GLU A 116 14.35 18.62 -12.18
C GLU A 116 13.35 17.82 -13.00
N VAL A 117 12.06 18.19 -12.93
CA VAL A 117 10.97 17.55 -13.65
C VAL A 117 10.47 18.47 -14.75
N ILE A 118 10.53 18.01 -15.99
CA ILE A 118 10.13 18.75 -17.18
C ILE A 118 8.93 18.05 -17.80
N ASN A 119 7.82 18.77 -17.90
CA ASN A 119 6.62 18.27 -18.53
C ASN A 119 6.62 18.58 -20.03
N ASP A 120 7.00 17.59 -20.85
CA ASP A 120 6.88 17.59 -22.32
C ASP A 120 5.77 16.61 -22.76
N SER A 121 4.77 16.44 -21.89
CA SER A 121 3.62 15.56 -22.08
C SER A 121 2.35 16.36 -22.39
N ASP A 122 1.29 15.66 -22.77
CA ASP A 122 -0.03 16.24 -23.06
C ASP A 122 -0.96 16.32 -21.82
N ILE A 123 -0.46 15.96 -20.64
CA ILE A 123 -1.22 15.96 -19.39
C ILE A 123 -0.58 16.87 -18.33
N ALA A 124 -1.41 17.50 -17.51
CA ALA A 124 -0.96 18.09 -16.25
C ALA A 124 -0.80 16.99 -15.20
N PHE A 125 0.24 17.08 -14.37
CA PHE A 125 0.53 16.07 -13.35
C PHE A 125 1.28 16.68 -12.16
N SER A 126 1.43 15.93 -11.07
CA SER A 126 2.41 16.23 -10.01
C SER A 126 3.01 14.92 -9.51
N LEU A 127 4.22 14.93 -8.97
CA LEU A 127 4.92 13.71 -8.57
C LEU A 127 4.99 13.65 -7.04
N HIS A 128 4.29 12.68 -6.46
CA HIS A 128 4.37 12.35 -5.06
C HIS A 128 5.48 11.34 -4.78
N TRP A 129 6.14 11.48 -3.64
CA TRP A 129 7.26 10.65 -3.17
C TRP A 129 6.78 9.72 -2.05
N HIS A 130 6.14 8.63 -2.45
CA HIS A 130 5.42 7.73 -1.57
C HIS A 130 6.29 7.16 -0.44
N GLY A 131 5.89 7.49 0.80
CA GLY A 131 6.56 7.09 2.04
C GLY A 131 7.75 7.97 2.45
N LEU A 132 8.13 8.98 1.66
CA LEU A 132 9.14 9.96 2.09
C LEU A 132 8.53 10.97 3.06
N HIS A 133 9.26 11.33 4.11
CA HIS A 133 8.71 12.10 5.24
C HIS A 133 8.53 13.59 4.97
N GLN A 134 9.14 14.13 3.91
CA GLN A 134 9.05 15.56 3.58
C GLN A 134 9.35 16.50 4.77
N TYR A 135 10.28 16.11 5.65
CA TYR A 135 10.62 16.91 6.82
C TYR A 135 11.14 18.28 6.39
N GLY A 136 10.37 19.33 6.73
CA GLY A 136 10.69 20.70 6.36
C GLY A 136 10.42 21.03 4.89
N THR A 137 9.88 20.11 4.10
CA THR A 137 9.56 20.32 2.69
C THR A 137 8.11 20.00 2.36
N PRO A 138 7.11 20.47 3.14
CA PRO A 138 5.72 20.10 2.92
C PRO A 138 5.18 20.49 1.53
N GLU A 139 5.77 21.49 0.87
CA GLU A 139 5.47 21.92 -0.49
C GLU A 139 6.06 21.01 -1.58
N MET A 140 6.94 20.08 -1.22
CA MET A 140 7.58 19.11 -2.12
C MET A 140 6.91 17.74 -2.09
N ASP A 141 5.82 17.60 -1.32
CA ASP A 141 5.09 16.34 -1.20
C ASP A 141 4.40 15.91 -2.51
N GLY A 142 4.11 16.85 -3.43
CA GLY A 142 3.68 16.45 -4.78
C GLY A 142 2.21 16.16 -4.96
N VAL A 143 1.32 16.84 -4.23
CA VAL A 143 -0.13 16.62 -4.30
C VAL A 143 -0.83 17.89 -4.82
N PRO A 144 -1.51 17.83 -5.97
CA PRO A 144 -2.12 19.00 -6.60
C PRO A 144 -3.30 19.48 -5.76
N GLY A 145 -3.37 20.80 -5.53
CA GLY A 145 -4.41 21.39 -4.68
C GLY A 145 -4.22 21.17 -3.17
N VAL A 146 -3.20 20.42 -2.74
CA VAL A 146 -2.86 20.20 -1.33
C VAL A 146 -1.52 20.82 -0.99
N SER A 147 -0.41 20.29 -1.52
CA SER A 147 0.95 20.76 -1.26
C SER A 147 1.50 21.65 -2.38
N GLN A 148 1.04 21.47 -3.62
CA GLN A 148 1.50 22.27 -4.77
C GLN A 148 0.44 22.40 -5.87
N TRP A 149 0.73 23.22 -6.88
CA TRP A 149 0.00 23.19 -8.16
C TRP A 149 0.50 22.05 -9.05
N SER A 150 -0.32 21.62 -10.01
CA SER A 150 0.12 20.72 -11.08
C SER A 150 1.25 21.35 -11.92
N ILE A 151 2.10 20.50 -12.46
CA ILE A 151 3.12 20.81 -13.44
C ILE A 151 2.45 20.71 -14.81
N TYR A 152 2.24 21.85 -15.48
CA TYR A 152 1.53 21.90 -16.75
C TYR A 152 2.49 21.70 -17.94
N GLY A 153 1.95 21.38 -19.11
CA GLY A 153 2.75 21.17 -20.32
C GLY A 153 3.64 22.38 -20.62
N GLY A 154 4.93 22.12 -20.86
CA GLY A 154 5.98 23.13 -21.06
C GLY A 154 6.63 23.65 -19.78
N ASP A 155 6.13 23.28 -18.59
CA ASP A 155 6.74 23.68 -17.31
C ASP A 155 7.91 22.81 -16.89
N THR A 156 8.71 23.42 -16.01
CA THR A 156 9.71 22.74 -15.19
C THR A 156 9.40 22.98 -13.72
N PHE A 157 9.42 21.92 -12.92
CA PHE A 157 9.36 21.98 -11.46
C PHE A 157 10.58 21.30 -10.86
N VAL A 158 11.16 21.87 -9.81
CA VAL A 158 12.31 21.28 -9.13
C VAL A 158 11.91 20.86 -7.72
N TYR A 159 11.97 19.56 -7.45
CA TYR A 159 11.81 19.01 -6.10
C TYR A 159 13.15 19.02 -5.39
N ARG A 160 13.15 19.39 -4.11
CA ARG A 160 14.36 19.43 -3.27
C ARG A 160 14.01 19.00 -1.84
N PHE A 161 14.52 17.86 -1.41
CA PHE A 161 14.24 17.30 -0.07
C PHE A 161 15.37 16.40 0.43
N LYS A 162 15.40 16.16 1.74
CA LYS A 162 16.43 15.35 2.41
C LYS A 162 15.86 14.04 2.97
N LEU A 163 16.57 12.94 2.75
CA LEU A 163 16.20 11.59 3.18
C LEU A 163 16.55 11.31 4.65
N THR A 164 16.17 12.24 5.54
CA THR A 164 16.62 12.27 6.94
C THR A 164 16.22 11.00 7.69
N GLY A 165 17.20 10.15 8.01
CA GLY A 165 17.03 8.89 8.70
C GLY A 165 16.15 7.87 7.97
N GLN A 166 15.99 8.00 6.65
CA GLN A 166 15.20 7.07 5.83
C GLN A 166 16.11 6.13 5.04
N HIS A 167 15.75 4.85 5.00
CA HIS A 167 16.39 3.83 4.17
C HIS A 167 15.35 2.78 3.76
N GLY A 168 15.72 1.90 2.83
CA GLY A 168 14.87 0.83 2.31
C GLY A 168 14.09 1.22 1.05
N SER A 169 12.95 0.57 0.84
CA SER A 169 12.20 0.62 -0.42
C SER A 169 11.01 1.59 -0.37
N TYR A 170 10.97 2.47 -1.37
CA TYR A 170 9.98 3.51 -1.60
C TYR A 170 9.69 3.59 -3.10
N TRP A 171 8.88 4.56 -3.50
CA TRP A 171 8.55 4.78 -4.90
C TRP A 171 7.99 6.18 -5.07
N TRP A 172 7.83 6.62 -6.31
CA TRP A 172 7.23 7.89 -6.66
C TRP A 172 6.20 7.66 -7.75
N HIS A 173 5.16 8.48 -7.78
CA HIS A 173 4.11 8.35 -8.77
C HIS A 173 3.38 9.67 -8.98
N ASN A 174 2.68 9.75 -10.11
CA ASN A 174 1.73 10.82 -10.35
C ASN A 174 0.64 10.85 -9.27
N HIS A 175 0.30 12.05 -8.80
CA HIS A 175 -0.79 12.29 -7.83
C HIS A 175 -1.88 13.24 -8.38
N GLY A 176 -1.80 13.64 -9.66
CA GLY A 176 -2.82 14.48 -10.30
C GLY A 176 -3.49 13.79 -11.48
N HIS A 177 -4.82 13.80 -11.56
CA HIS A 177 -5.58 13.19 -12.66
C HIS A 177 -5.09 11.76 -13.00
N PHE A 178 -5.03 11.42 -14.30
CA PHE A 178 -5.10 10.05 -14.82
C PHE A 178 -3.75 9.50 -15.32
N GLY A 179 -2.62 10.06 -14.85
CA GLY A 179 -1.28 9.71 -15.32
C GLY A 179 -0.64 8.49 -14.62
N TYR A 180 -1.19 8.06 -13.48
CA TYR A 180 -0.64 6.99 -12.68
C TYR A 180 -0.68 5.63 -13.39
N GLU A 181 -1.86 5.24 -13.88
CA GLU A 181 -2.10 4.04 -14.70
C GLU A 181 -1.31 4.04 -16.01
N SER A 182 -1.11 5.24 -16.59
CA SER A 182 -0.42 5.40 -17.87
C SER A 182 1.10 5.24 -17.78
N GLY A 183 1.65 5.01 -16.58
CA GLY A 183 3.07 4.68 -16.38
C GLY A 183 3.92 5.77 -15.74
N LEU A 184 3.34 6.88 -15.27
CA LEU A 184 4.08 7.95 -14.60
C LEU A 184 4.36 7.58 -13.14
N ARG A 185 5.29 6.64 -12.95
CA ARG A 185 5.73 6.10 -11.65
C ARG A 185 7.16 5.56 -11.74
N GLY A 186 7.81 5.36 -10.60
CA GLY A 186 9.09 4.69 -10.52
C GLY A 186 9.49 4.28 -9.10
N HIS A 187 10.35 3.27 -9.01
CA HIS A 187 10.82 2.73 -7.74
C HIS A 187 11.99 3.53 -7.15
N ILE A 188 12.12 3.52 -5.82
CA ILE A 188 13.23 4.13 -5.09
C ILE A 188 13.79 3.11 -4.10
N TYR A 189 15.10 2.93 -4.10
CA TYR A 189 15.80 2.23 -3.02
C TYR A 189 16.83 3.14 -2.38
N ILE A 190 16.70 3.36 -1.07
CA ILE A 190 17.60 4.18 -0.27
C ILE A 190 18.50 3.25 0.53
N ARG A 191 19.81 3.27 0.27
CA ARG A 191 20.77 2.41 0.94
C ARG A 191 20.93 2.84 2.40
N PRO A 192 20.82 1.90 3.36
CA PRO A 192 21.05 2.21 4.76
C PRO A 192 22.51 2.60 5.00
N LYS A 193 22.75 3.46 6.00
CA LYS A 193 24.12 3.81 6.39
C LYS A 193 24.95 2.60 6.85
N PRO A 194 26.27 2.63 6.67
CA PRO A 194 27.15 1.62 7.25
C PRO A 194 26.94 1.51 8.76
N GLY A 195 26.76 0.28 9.25
CA GLY A 195 26.52 0.01 10.67
C GLY A 195 25.06 0.14 11.12
N THR A 196 24.12 0.48 10.22
CA THR A 196 22.67 0.37 10.51
C THR A 196 22.36 -1.05 10.98
N PRO A 197 21.75 -1.24 12.16
CA PRO A 197 21.43 -2.57 12.66
C PRO A 197 20.40 -3.27 11.78
N LYS A 198 20.70 -4.50 11.37
CA LYS A 198 19.88 -5.32 10.48
C LYS A 198 19.55 -6.66 11.13
N PRO A 199 18.48 -7.35 10.69
CA PRO A 199 18.01 -8.56 11.36
C PRO A 199 18.76 -9.84 10.95
N TRP A 200 19.98 -9.75 10.39
CA TRP A 200 20.71 -10.91 9.85
C TRP A 200 20.95 -12.02 10.88
N ALA A 201 21.24 -11.64 12.13
CA ALA A 201 21.39 -12.58 13.24
C ALA A 201 20.09 -13.32 13.62
N ARG A 202 18.93 -12.92 13.08
CA ARG A 202 17.67 -13.67 13.22
C ARG A 202 17.50 -14.75 12.15
N LEU A 203 18.24 -14.66 11.03
CA LEU A 203 18.16 -15.62 9.93
C LEU A 203 19.22 -16.73 10.10
N THR A 204 20.40 -16.40 10.64
CA THR A 204 21.53 -17.33 10.75
C THR A 204 22.53 -16.91 11.83
N ASP A 205 23.12 -17.90 12.50
CA ASP A 205 24.21 -17.72 13.48
C ASP A 205 25.60 -17.61 12.81
N SER A 206 25.70 -17.90 11.52
CA SER A 206 26.97 -17.87 10.77
C SER A 206 27.33 -16.45 10.35
N GLU A 207 28.47 -15.93 10.84
CA GLU A 207 28.98 -14.61 10.44
C GLU A 207 29.20 -14.50 8.93
N ASP A 208 29.68 -15.57 8.30
CA ASP A 208 29.85 -15.64 6.84
C ASP A 208 28.50 -15.51 6.10
N GLU A 209 27.46 -16.21 6.56
CA GLU A 209 26.14 -16.10 5.94
C GLU A 209 25.49 -14.74 6.21
N GLN A 210 25.74 -14.11 7.37
CA GLN A 210 25.31 -12.73 7.63
C GLN A 210 25.99 -11.75 6.67
N GLN A 211 27.28 -11.95 6.36
CA GLN A 211 27.98 -11.15 5.36
C GLN A 211 27.42 -11.38 3.95
N GLN A 212 26.96 -12.59 3.63
CA GLN A 212 26.28 -12.89 2.37
C GLN A 212 24.88 -12.26 2.29
N LEU A 213 24.13 -12.19 3.39
CA LEU A 213 22.85 -11.46 3.45
C LEU A 213 23.05 -9.97 3.19
N GLU A 214 24.07 -9.38 3.81
CA GLU A 214 24.48 -8.00 3.56
C GLU A 214 24.89 -7.80 2.08
N ASP A 215 25.63 -8.75 1.50
CA ASP A 215 26.01 -8.69 0.08
C ASP A 215 24.82 -8.84 -0.86
N ALA A 216 23.84 -9.67 -0.51
CA ALA A 216 22.61 -9.84 -1.26
C ALA A 216 21.79 -8.55 -1.27
N GLU A 217 21.66 -7.86 -0.13
CA GLU A 217 20.97 -6.56 -0.08
C GLU A 217 21.68 -5.49 -0.91
N ARG A 218 23.01 -5.43 -0.90
CA ARG A 218 23.76 -4.50 -1.77
C ARG A 218 23.57 -4.77 -3.27
N HIS A 219 23.27 -6.02 -3.63
CA HIS A 219 23.04 -6.47 -5.00
C HIS A 219 21.57 -6.88 -5.22
N PHE A 220 20.65 -6.13 -4.63
CA PHE A 220 19.22 -6.38 -4.75
C PHE A 220 18.74 -6.36 -6.21
N GLN A 221 17.64 -7.05 -6.47
CA GLN A 221 16.85 -6.91 -7.69
C GLN A 221 15.50 -6.29 -7.35
N THR A 222 14.90 -5.54 -8.26
CA THR A 222 13.60 -4.91 -8.04
C THR A 222 12.49 -5.75 -8.68
N LEU A 223 11.33 -5.85 -8.02
CA LEU A 223 10.11 -6.44 -8.55
C LEU A 223 8.96 -5.44 -8.36
N VAL A 224 8.59 -4.75 -9.42
CA VAL A 224 7.45 -3.84 -9.46
C VAL A 224 6.24 -4.57 -10.04
N ALA A 225 5.19 -4.72 -9.24
CA ALA A 225 3.93 -5.34 -9.62
C ALA A 225 2.90 -4.28 -10.01
N THR A 226 2.24 -4.43 -11.16
CA THR A 226 1.24 -3.47 -11.65
C THR A 226 0.09 -4.18 -12.39
N ASP A 227 -1.09 -3.59 -12.41
CA ASP A 227 -2.14 -3.91 -13.39
C ASP A 227 -1.92 -3.13 -14.69
N GLN A 228 -2.60 -3.58 -15.75
CA GLN A 228 -2.62 -2.92 -17.05
C GLN A 228 -4.02 -3.02 -17.69
N TRP A 229 -4.51 -1.88 -18.18
CA TRP A 229 -5.60 -1.82 -19.14
C TRP A 229 -5.07 -1.51 -20.55
N HIS A 230 -5.81 -1.96 -21.55
CA HIS A 230 -5.62 -1.59 -22.97
C HIS A 230 -6.37 -0.30 -23.34
N VAL A 231 -7.03 0.32 -22.36
CA VAL A 231 -7.66 1.64 -22.43
C VAL A 231 -7.06 2.54 -21.35
N ASN A 232 -7.05 3.84 -21.58
CA ASN A 232 -6.58 4.78 -20.58
C ASN A 232 -7.63 4.97 -19.48
N HIS A 233 -7.16 5.30 -18.28
CA HIS A 233 -8.02 5.45 -17.09
C HIS A 233 -9.20 6.44 -17.27
N ASN A 234 -9.05 7.47 -18.10
CA ASN A 234 -10.14 8.36 -18.50
C ASN A 234 -11.33 7.63 -19.13
N GLU A 235 -11.05 6.74 -20.08
CA GLU A 235 -12.07 5.98 -20.80
C GLU A 235 -12.75 4.98 -19.88
N VAL A 236 -12.03 4.47 -18.88
CA VAL A 236 -12.56 3.61 -17.81
C VAL A 236 -13.61 4.35 -17.02
N LEU A 237 -13.29 5.53 -16.46
CA LEU A 237 -14.25 6.31 -15.68
C LEU A 237 -15.47 6.77 -16.50
N GLU A 238 -15.25 7.22 -17.74
CA GLU A 238 -16.34 7.56 -18.67
C GLU A 238 -17.26 6.35 -18.92
N THR A 239 -16.68 5.16 -19.06
CA THR A 239 -17.42 3.92 -19.27
C THR A 239 -18.29 3.58 -18.06
N VAL A 240 -17.77 3.69 -16.83
CA VAL A 240 -18.57 3.46 -15.62
C VAL A 240 -19.77 4.39 -15.60
N GLN A 241 -19.58 5.67 -15.92
CA GLN A 241 -20.69 6.64 -15.87
C GLN A 241 -21.73 6.41 -16.95
N LYS A 242 -21.30 6.02 -18.14
CA LYS A 242 -22.19 5.71 -19.26
C LYS A 242 -22.98 4.42 -19.01
N SER A 243 -22.30 3.36 -18.58
CA SER A 243 -22.86 2.00 -18.54
C SER A 243 -23.38 1.58 -17.16
N GLY A 244 -22.91 2.18 -16.08
CA GLY A 244 -23.15 1.69 -14.72
C GLY A 244 -22.31 0.47 -14.32
N THR A 245 -21.42 0.00 -15.18
CA THR A 245 -20.60 -1.20 -14.93
C THR A 245 -19.22 -0.79 -14.43
N PRO A 246 -18.82 -1.12 -13.19
CA PRO A 246 -17.49 -0.79 -12.67
C PRO A 246 -16.40 -1.57 -13.41
N PRO A 247 -15.15 -1.08 -13.44
CA PRO A 247 -14.06 -1.81 -14.05
C PRO A 247 -13.75 -3.05 -13.21
N ALA A 248 -13.95 -4.23 -13.81
CA ALA A 248 -13.63 -5.51 -13.20
C ALA A 248 -12.68 -6.36 -14.06
N CYS A 249 -12.25 -5.85 -15.21
CA CYS A 249 -11.43 -6.56 -16.19
C CYS A 249 -10.12 -5.84 -16.43
N PHE A 250 -9.02 -6.46 -16.01
CA PHE A 250 -7.68 -6.11 -16.46
C PHE A 250 -7.32 -6.92 -17.69
N ASP A 251 -6.48 -6.35 -18.55
CA ASP A 251 -5.97 -7.06 -19.73
C ASP A 251 -4.81 -7.97 -19.36
N SER A 252 -3.91 -7.46 -18.53
CA SER A 252 -2.76 -8.19 -18.03
C SER A 252 -2.31 -7.63 -16.68
N LEU A 253 -1.47 -8.41 -15.99
CA LEU A 253 -0.64 -7.90 -14.91
C LEU A 253 0.80 -7.80 -15.43
N LEU A 254 1.61 -6.93 -14.85
CA LEU A 254 3.00 -6.71 -15.25
C LEU A 254 3.93 -6.93 -14.06
N ILE A 255 5.10 -7.52 -14.34
CA ILE A 255 6.25 -7.54 -13.44
C ILE A 255 7.38 -6.77 -14.14
N ASN A 256 7.89 -5.70 -13.52
CA ASN A 256 8.89 -4.81 -14.10
C ASN A 256 8.52 -4.29 -15.51
N GLY A 257 7.23 -4.00 -15.73
CA GLY A 257 6.72 -3.52 -17.02
C GLY A 257 6.65 -4.57 -18.13
N LYS A 258 6.75 -5.86 -17.78
CA LYS A 258 6.61 -6.99 -18.71
C LYS A 258 5.44 -7.87 -18.30
N GLY A 259 4.53 -8.13 -19.23
CA GLY A 259 3.37 -9.00 -19.00
C GLY A 259 2.90 -9.69 -20.27
N ARG A 260 1.81 -10.44 -20.17
CA ARG A 260 1.16 -11.11 -21.31
C ARG A 260 -0.35 -11.20 -21.03
N VAL A 261 -1.14 -11.23 -22.10
CA VAL A 261 -2.56 -11.55 -22.04
C VAL A 261 -2.72 -13.04 -22.30
N TYR A 262 -3.33 -13.74 -21.35
CA TYR A 262 -3.70 -15.14 -21.47
C TYR A 262 -5.22 -15.28 -21.53
N CYS A 263 -5.72 -15.87 -22.61
CA CYS A 263 -7.14 -16.10 -22.84
C CYS A 263 -7.46 -17.60 -22.80
N PRO A 264 -7.72 -18.18 -21.61
CA PRO A 264 -8.31 -19.51 -21.49
C PRO A 264 -9.59 -19.67 -22.31
N ASN A 265 -9.77 -20.84 -22.93
CA ASN A 265 -10.99 -21.17 -23.68
C ASN A 265 -12.21 -21.42 -22.77
N ASP A 266 -11.96 -21.82 -21.51
CA ASP A 266 -13.00 -22.10 -20.52
C ASP A 266 -12.55 -21.57 -19.14
N TYR A 267 -13.02 -20.38 -18.78
CA TYR A 267 -12.74 -19.79 -17.47
C TYR A 267 -13.40 -20.56 -16.32
N ALA A 268 -14.52 -21.26 -16.56
CA ALA A 268 -15.16 -22.04 -15.49
C ALA A 268 -14.29 -23.24 -15.06
N ALA A 269 -13.45 -23.76 -15.96
CA ALA A 269 -12.52 -24.85 -15.66
C ALA A 269 -11.30 -24.40 -14.84
N VAL A 270 -10.93 -23.11 -14.89
CA VAL A 270 -9.71 -22.58 -14.24
C VAL A 270 -10.00 -21.63 -13.08
N ALA A 271 -11.24 -21.14 -12.96
CA ALA A 271 -11.65 -20.26 -11.88
C ALA A 271 -11.68 -20.97 -10.51
N GLY A 272 -11.31 -20.24 -9.47
CA GLY A 272 -11.39 -20.73 -8.09
C GLY A 272 -12.83 -20.83 -7.57
N PRO A 273 -13.06 -21.61 -6.49
CA PRO A 273 -14.39 -21.79 -5.90
C PRO A 273 -15.10 -20.48 -5.49
N ALA A 274 -14.34 -19.47 -5.04
CA ALA A 274 -14.90 -18.18 -4.65
C ALA A 274 -15.46 -17.41 -5.85
N THR A 275 -14.73 -17.37 -6.97
CA THR A 275 -15.20 -16.77 -8.23
C THR A 275 -16.41 -17.50 -8.77
N LEU A 276 -16.41 -18.84 -8.78
CA LEU A 276 -17.56 -19.63 -9.22
C LEU A 276 -18.79 -19.42 -8.32
N GLY A 277 -18.59 -19.33 -7.00
CA GLY A 277 -19.64 -19.01 -6.05
C GLY A 277 -20.23 -17.62 -6.28
N LEU A 278 -19.39 -16.62 -6.55
CA LEU A 278 -19.83 -15.27 -6.92
C LEU A 278 -20.63 -15.27 -8.22
N LEU A 279 -20.13 -15.93 -9.25
CA LEU A 279 -20.83 -16.02 -10.53
C LEU A 279 -22.22 -16.65 -10.36
N SER A 280 -22.33 -17.71 -9.54
CA SER A 280 -23.62 -18.34 -9.22
C SER A 280 -24.56 -17.39 -8.48
N ASN A 281 -24.06 -16.72 -7.43
CA ASN A 281 -24.86 -15.83 -6.58
C ASN A 281 -25.33 -14.57 -7.30
N PHE A 282 -24.51 -14.06 -8.24
CA PHE A 282 -24.79 -12.87 -9.04
C PHE A 282 -25.15 -13.22 -10.49
N SER A 283 -25.73 -14.39 -10.71
CA SER A 283 -26.14 -14.87 -12.05
C SER A 283 -27.21 -13.97 -12.69
N ALA A 284 -28.02 -13.26 -11.90
CA ALA A 284 -28.95 -12.25 -12.42
C ALA A 284 -28.25 -11.01 -13.01
N VAL A 285 -27.05 -10.68 -12.52
CA VAL A 285 -26.21 -9.57 -13.01
C VAL A 285 -25.31 -10.03 -14.16
N ASN A 286 -24.93 -11.31 -14.16
CA ASN A 286 -24.05 -11.93 -15.15
C ASN A 286 -24.76 -13.11 -15.83
N PRO A 287 -25.89 -12.89 -16.54
CA PRO A 287 -26.67 -13.99 -17.12
C PRO A 287 -25.89 -14.77 -18.18
N GLU A 288 -24.86 -14.16 -18.76
CA GLU A 288 -24.02 -14.73 -19.81
C GLU A 288 -22.72 -15.38 -19.29
N GLY A 289 -22.55 -15.48 -17.97
CA GLY A 289 -21.37 -16.07 -17.35
C GLY A 289 -20.16 -15.13 -17.35
N PHE A 290 -18.97 -15.71 -17.50
CA PHE A 290 -17.72 -14.97 -17.64
C PHE A 290 -17.67 -14.14 -18.94
N THR A 291 -16.98 -13.01 -18.86
CA THR A 291 -16.51 -12.26 -20.04
C THR A 291 -15.42 -13.03 -20.78
N SER A 292 -15.02 -12.56 -21.96
CA SER A 292 -13.87 -13.14 -22.68
C SER A 292 -12.55 -13.04 -21.91
N LYS A 293 -12.46 -12.12 -20.93
CA LYS A 293 -11.32 -11.92 -20.02
C LYS A 293 -11.47 -12.62 -18.67
N GLY A 294 -12.52 -13.42 -18.50
CA GLY A 294 -12.76 -14.17 -17.26
C GLY A 294 -13.35 -13.35 -16.11
N CYS A 295 -13.87 -12.16 -16.38
CA CYS A 295 -14.36 -11.27 -15.34
C CYS A 295 -15.84 -11.52 -15.02
N ILE A 296 -16.24 -11.04 -13.85
CA ILE A 296 -17.63 -10.94 -13.40
C ILE A 296 -17.89 -9.57 -12.77
N SER A 297 -19.13 -9.08 -12.84
CA SER A 297 -19.57 -7.87 -12.13
C SER A 297 -20.45 -8.23 -10.94
N LEU A 298 -20.32 -7.49 -9.84
CA LEU A 298 -21.26 -7.59 -8.72
C LEU A 298 -22.38 -6.54 -8.79
N VAL A 299 -22.30 -5.63 -9.77
CA VAL A 299 -23.19 -4.48 -9.92
C VAL A 299 -23.97 -4.59 -11.23
N PRO A 300 -25.31 -4.41 -11.22
CA PRO A 300 -26.11 -4.40 -12.44
C PRO A 300 -25.78 -3.19 -13.33
N PRO A 301 -25.76 -3.36 -14.65
CA PRO A 301 -25.60 -2.25 -15.59
C PRO A 301 -26.85 -1.37 -15.63
N LYS A 302 -26.69 -0.14 -16.14
CA LYS A 302 -27.81 0.77 -16.45
C LYS A 302 -28.67 0.21 -17.59
N PRO A 303 -29.96 0.58 -17.66
CA PRO A 303 -30.83 0.16 -18.77
C PRO A 303 -30.23 0.46 -20.14
N GLY A 304 -30.22 -0.54 -21.03
CA GLY A 304 -29.62 -0.45 -22.35
C GLY A 304 -28.16 -0.92 -22.43
N TYR A 305 -27.57 -1.34 -21.32
CA TYR A 305 -26.24 -1.96 -21.26
C TYR A 305 -26.34 -3.38 -20.71
N GLU A 306 -25.46 -4.25 -21.20
CA GLU A 306 -25.26 -5.61 -20.70
C GLU A 306 -23.86 -5.71 -20.09
N THR A 307 -23.73 -6.41 -18.95
CA THR A 307 -22.47 -6.54 -18.22
C THR A 307 -21.37 -7.09 -19.11
N LYS A 308 -21.62 -8.22 -19.78
CA LYS A 308 -20.61 -8.91 -20.59
C LYS A 308 -20.19 -8.06 -21.78
N SER A 309 -21.16 -7.57 -22.56
CA SER A 309 -20.88 -6.70 -23.71
C SER A 309 -20.11 -5.45 -23.28
N THR A 310 -20.45 -4.86 -22.13
CA THR A 310 -19.74 -3.67 -21.64
C THR A 310 -18.28 -3.98 -21.31
N LEU A 311 -18.06 -5.03 -20.51
CA LEU A 311 -16.73 -5.47 -20.08
C LEU A 311 -15.85 -5.91 -21.26
N ASP A 312 -16.41 -6.62 -22.25
CA ASP A 312 -15.69 -7.08 -23.44
C ASP A 312 -15.49 -5.99 -24.50
N THR A 313 -16.22 -4.88 -24.48
CA THR A 313 -16.13 -3.87 -25.55
C THR A 313 -15.41 -2.61 -25.10
N TYR A 314 -15.77 -2.07 -23.93
CA TYR A 314 -15.31 -0.75 -23.51
C TYR A 314 -14.02 -0.80 -22.67
N TYR A 315 -13.72 -1.93 -22.03
CA TYR A 315 -12.50 -2.09 -21.24
C TYR A 315 -11.46 -2.88 -22.03
N GLY A 316 -10.93 -2.29 -23.12
CA GLY A 316 -9.83 -2.88 -23.88
C GLY A 316 -10.21 -3.91 -24.96
N GLY A 317 -11.50 -4.07 -25.27
CA GLY A 317 -11.96 -5.05 -26.26
C GLY A 317 -11.94 -6.51 -25.76
N PRO A 318 -12.31 -7.49 -26.60
CA PRO A 318 -12.35 -8.89 -26.20
C PRO A 318 -10.94 -9.44 -25.98
N CYS A 319 -10.80 -10.47 -25.14
CA CYS A 319 -9.53 -11.07 -24.82
C CYS A 319 -8.80 -11.55 -26.08
N LYS A 320 -7.54 -11.14 -26.22
CA LYS A 320 -6.65 -11.53 -27.30
C LYS A 320 -5.29 -11.90 -26.74
N ASN A 321 -4.88 -13.15 -26.95
CA ASN A 321 -3.57 -13.63 -26.52
C ASN A 321 -2.46 -12.73 -27.06
N THR A 322 -1.45 -12.47 -26.23
CA THR A 322 -0.25 -11.75 -26.63
C THR A 322 1.01 -12.53 -26.28
N THR A 323 2.12 -12.18 -26.95
CA THR A 323 3.45 -12.69 -26.66
C THR A 323 4.37 -11.51 -26.39
N HIS A 324 5.03 -11.52 -25.24
CA HIS A 324 6.00 -10.50 -24.87
C HIS A 324 7.07 -11.13 -23.94
N PRO A 325 8.35 -10.76 -24.01
CA PRO A 325 9.36 -11.31 -23.12
C PRO A 325 8.99 -11.14 -21.63
N LEU A 326 9.21 -12.19 -20.83
CA LEU A 326 9.01 -12.20 -19.39
C LEU A 326 10.27 -11.72 -18.66
N GLU A 327 10.10 -11.16 -17.47
CA GLU A 327 11.20 -10.76 -16.60
C GLU A 327 11.99 -11.98 -16.08
N VAL A 328 13.32 -11.87 -15.99
CA VAL A 328 14.19 -12.90 -15.41
C VAL A 328 14.96 -12.36 -14.20
N PHE A 329 14.73 -12.98 -13.05
CA PHE A 329 15.50 -12.78 -11.83
C PHE A 329 16.65 -13.77 -11.79
N ASN A 330 17.89 -13.28 -11.70
CA ASN A 330 19.06 -14.10 -11.95
C ASN A 330 19.70 -14.64 -10.66
N ALA A 331 19.24 -15.82 -10.21
CA ALA A 331 19.85 -16.56 -9.11
C ALA A 331 21.20 -17.17 -9.49
N GLY A 332 21.39 -17.57 -10.74
CA GLY A 332 22.64 -18.14 -11.25
C GLY A 332 23.84 -17.20 -11.08
N LYS A 333 23.70 -15.93 -11.46
CA LYS A 333 24.70 -14.86 -11.26
C LYS A 333 24.99 -14.62 -9.78
N ALA A 334 23.96 -14.64 -8.92
CA ALA A 334 24.15 -14.53 -7.48
C ALA A 334 24.99 -15.70 -6.93
N LEU A 335 24.65 -16.93 -7.32
CA LEU A 335 25.40 -18.13 -6.93
C LEU A 335 26.83 -18.11 -7.48
N GLN A 336 27.05 -17.68 -8.72
CA GLN A 336 28.38 -17.57 -9.33
C GLN A 336 29.26 -16.56 -8.59
N ALA A 337 28.67 -15.47 -8.10
CA ALA A 337 29.34 -14.49 -7.23
C ALA A 337 29.54 -14.99 -5.78
N GLY A 338 29.17 -16.24 -5.46
CA GLY A 338 29.37 -16.84 -4.15
C GLY A 338 28.26 -16.53 -3.14
N ARG A 339 27.16 -15.89 -3.54
CA ARG A 339 26.02 -15.61 -2.64
C ARG A 339 25.09 -16.80 -2.54
N LYS A 340 24.73 -17.18 -1.31
CA LYS A 340 23.64 -18.10 -0.97
C LYS A 340 22.27 -17.43 -0.97
N TRP A 341 22.22 -16.10 -0.93
CA TRP A 341 20.99 -15.33 -0.81
C TRP A 341 20.79 -14.41 -2.01
N LEU A 342 19.52 -14.25 -2.40
CA LEU A 342 19.07 -13.20 -3.31
C LEU A 342 18.14 -12.26 -2.53
N ASN A 343 18.39 -10.96 -2.63
CA ASN A 343 17.47 -9.95 -2.12
C ASN A 343 16.61 -9.42 -3.26
N VAL A 344 15.30 -9.33 -3.03
CA VAL A 344 14.34 -8.71 -3.96
C VAL A 344 13.57 -7.61 -3.24
N GLN A 345 13.60 -6.40 -3.80
CA GLN A 345 12.80 -5.26 -3.35
C GLN A 345 11.49 -5.26 -4.14
N ILE A 346 10.39 -5.53 -3.47
CA ILE A 346 9.07 -5.73 -4.06
C ILE A 346 8.22 -4.50 -3.76
N SER A 347 7.57 -3.93 -4.77
CA SER A 347 6.51 -2.92 -4.61
C SER A 347 5.25 -3.35 -5.38
N ASN A 348 4.08 -3.08 -4.79
CA ASN A 348 2.83 -3.10 -5.56
C ASN A 348 2.48 -1.67 -5.93
N GLU A 349 2.68 -1.34 -7.20
CA GLU A 349 2.45 -0.03 -7.80
C GLU A 349 1.25 -0.09 -8.76
N ALA A 350 0.28 -0.96 -8.49
CA ALA A 350 -0.94 -1.12 -9.27
C ALA A 350 -1.98 -0.04 -8.98
N THR A 351 -3.03 0.01 -9.78
CA THR A 351 -4.05 1.05 -9.74
C THR A 351 -5.30 0.62 -8.98
N ASN A 352 -5.63 -0.68 -8.96
CA ASN A 352 -6.93 -1.10 -8.45
C ASN A 352 -6.92 -2.31 -7.52
N TRP A 353 -6.12 -3.34 -7.82
CA TRP A 353 -6.20 -4.61 -7.09
C TRP A 353 -4.97 -4.88 -6.21
N TYR A 354 -5.20 -5.75 -5.23
CA TYR A 354 -4.14 -6.40 -4.47
C TYR A 354 -3.85 -7.77 -5.07
N TYR A 355 -2.59 -8.19 -5.00
CA TYR A 355 -2.12 -9.40 -5.67
C TYR A 355 -1.42 -10.32 -4.71
N GLY A 356 -1.49 -11.60 -5.04
CA GLY A 356 -0.67 -12.63 -4.50
C GLY A 356 0.66 -12.72 -5.25
N LEU A 357 1.77 -12.75 -4.53
CA LEU A 357 3.09 -12.99 -5.06
C LEU A 357 3.69 -14.25 -4.42
N SER A 358 4.21 -15.14 -5.26
CA SER A 358 4.94 -16.34 -4.82
C SER A 358 6.05 -16.72 -5.78
N ILE A 359 6.98 -17.54 -5.31
CA ILE A 359 8.04 -18.13 -6.13
C ILE A 359 7.91 -19.64 -5.95
N ASP A 360 7.58 -20.34 -7.03
CA ASP A 360 7.38 -21.79 -6.98
C ASP A 360 8.64 -22.46 -6.38
N GLY A 361 8.40 -23.41 -5.48
CA GLY A 361 9.47 -24.14 -4.79
C GLY A 361 10.37 -23.33 -3.84
N HIS A 362 10.09 -22.06 -3.57
CA HIS A 362 10.90 -21.21 -2.68
C HIS A 362 10.07 -20.62 -1.55
N LYS A 363 10.72 -20.45 -0.39
CA LYS A 363 10.21 -19.62 0.71
C LYS A 363 10.85 -18.24 0.59
N MET A 364 10.16 -17.23 1.09
CA MET A 364 10.64 -15.86 1.15
C MET A 364 10.75 -15.44 2.62
N TRP A 365 11.85 -14.80 2.99
CA TRP A 365 11.99 -14.14 4.29
C TRP A 365 11.76 -12.65 4.11
N ILE A 366 10.64 -12.12 4.62
CA ILE A 366 10.41 -10.68 4.68
C ILE A 366 11.31 -10.12 5.77
N VAL A 367 12.17 -9.17 5.40
CA VAL A 367 13.14 -8.56 6.31
C VAL A 367 12.90 -7.06 6.50
N ALA A 368 12.18 -6.42 5.58
CA ALA A 368 11.71 -5.05 5.75
C ALA A 368 10.32 -4.85 5.11
N VAL A 369 9.55 -3.92 5.66
CA VAL A 369 8.24 -3.47 5.15
C VAL A 369 8.23 -1.95 5.16
N ASP A 370 7.87 -1.31 4.05
CA ASP A 370 7.77 0.15 3.89
C ASP A 370 9.01 0.93 4.36
N GLY A 371 10.19 0.38 4.06
CA GLY A 371 11.47 0.97 4.46
C GLY A 371 11.95 0.61 5.87
N ILE A 372 11.14 -0.09 6.68
CA ILE A 372 11.50 -0.46 8.05
C ILE A 372 11.92 -1.91 8.14
N TYR A 373 13.14 -2.18 8.63
CA TYR A 373 13.53 -3.54 9.01
C TYR A 373 12.61 -4.10 10.09
N ILE A 374 12.08 -5.30 9.87
CA ILE A 374 11.16 -5.98 10.77
C ILE A 374 11.80 -7.22 11.40
N GLU A 375 11.20 -7.74 12.47
CA GLU A 375 11.51 -9.11 12.91
C GLU A 375 11.17 -10.09 11.76
N PRO A 376 12.13 -10.86 11.23
CA PRO A 376 11.96 -11.53 9.95
C PRO A 376 10.83 -12.56 9.91
N LEU A 377 10.05 -12.51 8.84
CA LEU A 377 8.89 -13.40 8.63
C LEU A 377 9.14 -14.33 7.45
N LYS A 378 9.34 -15.63 7.73
CA LYS A 378 9.40 -16.66 6.67
C LYS A 378 8.00 -16.99 6.17
N VAL A 379 7.74 -16.85 4.88
CA VAL A 379 6.44 -17.06 4.24
C VAL A 379 6.59 -17.82 2.92
N ASP A 380 5.48 -18.37 2.44
CA ASP A 380 5.32 -18.95 1.10
C ASP A 380 4.74 -17.96 0.10
N PHE A 381 3.93 -17.04 0.60
CA PHE A 381 3.01 -16.24 -0.19
C PHE A 381 2.86 -14.85 0.42
N LEU A 382 2.95 -13.84 -0.44
CA LEU A 382 2.81 -12.44 -0.10
C LEU A 382 1.50 -11.95 -0.71
N GLN A 383 0.54 -11.54 0.11
CA GLN A 383 -0.54 -10.72 -0.39
C GLN A 383 -0.10 -9.28 -0.25
N ILE A 384 0.26 -8.66 -1.37
CA ILE A 384 0.78 -7.30 -1.40
C ILE A 384 -0.30 -6.35 -1.91
N THR A 385 -0.58 -5.33 -1.12
CA THR A 385 -1.58 -4.31 -1.43
C THR A 385 -0.94 -3.07 -2.02
N ILE A 386 -1.74 -2.27 -2.71
CA ILE A 386 -1.27 -1.10 -3.45
C ILE A 386 -0.53 -0.15 -2.51
N GLY A 387 0.65 0.27 -2.93
CA GLY A 387 1.54 1.14 -2.18
C GLY A 387 2.42 0.44 -1.15
N SER A 388 2.19 -0.84 -0.83
CA SER A 388 3.07 -1.59 0.08
C SER A 388 4.41 -1.94 -0.57
N ARG A 389 5.49 -1.91 0.23
CA ARG A 389 6.84 -2.32 -0.20
C ARG A 389 7.43 -3.35 0.75
N LEU A 390 8.09 -4.36 0.21
CA LEU A 390 8.70 -5.46 0.96
C LEU A 390 10.14 -5.69 0.49
N SER A 391 11.08 -5.82 1.42
CA SER A 391 12.37 -6.42 1.11
C SER A 391 12.35 -7.90 1.50
N VAL A 392 12.63 -8.78 0.55
CA VAL A 392 12.63 -10.23 0.79
C VAL A 392 13.98 -10.87 0.50
N MET A 393 14.38 -11.78 1.39
CA MET A 393 15.54 -12.64 1.22
C MET A 393 15.10 -14.03 0.78
N ILE A 394 15.67 -14.51 -0.33
CA ILE A 394 15.43 -15.83 -0.90
C ILE A 394 16.70 -16.65 -0.75
N GLU A 395 16.59 -17.78 -0.04
CA GLU A 395 17.69 -18.73 0.09
C GLU A 395 17.81 -19.55 -1.21
N LEU A 396 18.98 -19.49 -1.84
CA LEU A 396 19.28 -20.17 -3.09
C LEU A 396 19.92 -21.53 -2.82
N ASN A 397 19.43 -22.57 -3.50
CA ASN A 397 19.98 -23.92 -3.39
C ASN A 397 20.41 -24.45 -4.78
N ARG A 398 21.71 -24.71 -4.95
CA ARG A 398 22.28 -25.23 -6.21
C ARG A 398 21.78 -26.63 -6.59
N GLU A 399 21.27 -27.39 -5.63
CA GLU A 399 20.75 -28.75 -5.83
C GLU A 399 19.26 -28.78 -6.23
N LYS A 400 18.66 -27.61 -6.52
CA LYS A 400 17.28 -27.54 -7.01
C LYS A 400 17.13 -28.34 -8.32
N ALA A 401 16.06 -29.10 -8.42
CA ALA A 401 15.80 -30.00 -9.55
C ALA A 401 15.47 -29.27 -10.87
N TYR A 402 15.06 -28.00 -10.80
CA TYR A 402 14.66 -27.21 -11.97
C TYR A 402 15.60 -26.03 -12.17
N ARG A 403 15.89 -25.75 -13.44
CA ARG A 403 16.72 -24.63 -13.88
C ARG A 403 16.02 -23.29 -13.70
N ASP A 404 14.74 -23.21 -14.06
CA ASP A 404 13.93 -21.99 -14.04
C ASP A 404 12.68 -22.22 -13.19
N TRP A 405 12.35 -21.25 -12.33
CA TRP A 405 11.24 -21.32 -11.40
C TRP A 405 10.26 -20.16 -11.61
N PRO A 406 8.96 -20.42 -11.81
CA PRO A 406 7.98 -19.36 -11.95
C PRO A 406 7.88 -18.49 -10.69
N ILE A 407 7.98 -17.18 -10.90
CA ILE A 407 7.49 -16.15 -9.99
C ILE A 407 6.09 -15.80 -10.47
N ARG A 408 5.10 -15.90 -9.59
CA ARG A 408 3.68 -15.72 -9.92
C ARG A 408 3.12 -14.49 -9.22
N LEU A 409 2.61 -13.55 -10.00
CA LEU A 409 1.80 -12.43 -9.55
C LEU A 409 0.35 -12.71 -9.94
N THR A 410 -0.43 -13.24 -9.01
CA THR A 410 -1.78 -13.77 -9.26
C THR A 410 -2.83 -12.90 -8.57
N SER A 411 -3.96 -12.63 -9.22
CA SER A 411 -5.08 -11.98 -8.55
C SER A 411 -5.63 -12.85 -7.43
N THR A 412 -5.70 -12.27 -6.23
CA THR A 412 -6.44 -12.83 -5.09
C THR A 412 -7.85 -12.27 -4.98
N ARG A 413 -8.24 -11.36 -5.89
CA ARG A 413 -9.63 -10.91 -5.97
C ARG A 413 -10.46 -11.91 -6.77
N PRO A 414 -11.60 -12.36 -6.26
CA PRO A 414 -12.42 -13.37 -6.93
C PRO A 414 -13.22 -12.83 -8.13
N LEU A 415 -12.92 -11.62 -8.62
CA LEU A 415 -13.63 -10.98 -9.73
C LEU A 415 -13.08 -11.34 -11.11
N GLN A 416 -11.82 -11.78 -11.19
CA GLN A 416 -11.19 -12.21 -12.43
C GLN A 416 -10.00 -13.14 -12.13
N PRO A 417 -9.97 -14.37 -12.66
CA PRO A 417 -8.76 -15.17 -12.72
C PRO A 417 -7.75 -14.53 -13.68
N ILE A 418 -6.65 -14.01 -13.15
CA ILE A 418 -5.58 -13.36 -13.93
C ILE A 418 -4.23 -13.51 -13.21
N GLU A 419 -3.15 -13.67 -13.98
CA GLU A 419 -1.79 -13.85 -13.46
C GLU A 419 -0.76 -13.28 -14.43
N ALA A 420 0.33 -12.74 -13.88
CA ALA A 420 1.58 -12.50 -14.59
C ALA A 420 2.69 -13.39 -14.05
N ASN A 421 3.64 -13.71 -14.93
CA ASN A 421 4.76 -14.59 -14.62
C ASN A 421 6.09 -13.89 -14.90
N ALA A 422 7.06 -14.14 -14.02
CA ALA A 422 8.48 -13.89 -14.23
C ALA A 422 9.26 -15.18 -13.89
N MET A 423 10.55 -15.25 -14.21
CA MET A 423 11.34 -16.46 -14.00
C MET A 423 12.51 -16.19 -13.05
N LEU A 424 12.62 -16.98 -11.97
CA LEU A 424 13.83 -17.08 -11.18
C LEU A 424 14.74 -18.14 -11.81
N SER A 425 15.80 -17.69 -12.49
CA SER A 425 16.71 -18.59 -13.22
C SER A 425 17.97 -18.90 -12.41
N TYR A 426 18.27 -20.19 -12.28
CA TYR A 426 19.53 -20.69 -11.72
C TYR A 426 20.64 -20.79 -12.78
N ASP A 427 20.36 -20.49 -14.04
CA ASP A 427 21.40 -20.37 -15.08
C ASP A 427 22.06 -18.99 -15.01
N ALA A 428 23.37 -18.96 -14.78
CA ALA A 428 24.15 -17.73 -14.72
C ALA A 428 24.20 -16.99 -16.07
N GLU A 429 24.02 -17.73 -17.17
CA GLU A 429 24.02 -17.20 -18.54
C GLU A 429 22.60 -16.87 -19.03
N ALA A 430 21.58 -16.95 -18.16
CA ALA A 430 20.22 -16.57 -18.53
C ALA A 430 20.15 -15.10 -18.97
N PRO A 431 19.43 -14.79 -20.07
CA PRO A 431 19.17 -13.42 -20.48
C PRO A 431 18.31 -12.69 -19.44
N ASP A 432 18.31 -11.36 -19.49
CA ASP A 432 17.50 -10.52 -18.58
C ASP A 432 15.99 -10.58 -18.90
N SER A 433 15.62 -11.23 -20.01
CA SER A 433 14.23 -11.53 -20.35
C SER A 433 14.10 -12.86 -21.07
N MET A 434 13.00 -13.58 -20.84
CA MET A 434 12.72 -14.88 -21.45
C MET A 434 11.56 -14.77 -22.44
N ASP A 435 11.80 -15.14 -23.70
CA ASP A 435 10.77 -15.17 -24.73
C ASP A 435 10.20 -16.58 -24.89
N LEU A 436 9.11 -16.85 -24.16
CA LEU A 436 8.36 -18.10 -24.27
C LEU A 436 7.38 -18.05 -25.43
N SER A 437 7.15 -19.18 -26.09
CA SER A 437 5.98 -19.35 -26.95
C SER A 437 4.67 -19.28 -26.15
N LEU A 438 3.52 -19.14 -26.83
CA LEU A 438 2.22 -19.18 -26.17
C LEU A 438 1.98 -20.50 -25.44
N ASP A 439 2.32 -21.62 -26.07
CA ASP A 439 2.11 -22.95 -25.48
C ASP A 439 2.97 -23.17 -24.22
N GLU A 440 4.24 -22.74 -24.24
CA GLU A 440 5.10 -22.76 -23.06
C GLU A 440 4.59 -21.83 -21.97
N GLY A 441 4.12 -20.64 -22.34
CA GLY A 441 3.51 -19.69 -21.41
C GLY A 441 2.28 -20.26 -20.73
N PHE A 442 1.35 -20.87 -21.48
CA PHE A 442 0.18 -21.54 -20.93
C PHE A 442 0.54 -22.76 -20.07
N HIS A 443 1.60 -23.48 -20.44
CA HIS A 443 2.12 -24.57 -19.62
C HIS A 443 2.56 -24.05 -18.25
N VAL A 444 3.35 -22.97 -18.19
CA VAL A 444 3.77 -22.33 -16.92
C VAL A 444 2.57 -21.83 -16.12
N LEU A 445 1.64 -21.15 -16.78
CA LEU A 445 0.44 -20.56 -16.18
C LEU A 445 -0.43 -21.62 -15.50
N LEU A 446 -0.71 -22.71 -16.21
CA LEU A 446 -1.62 -23.77 -15.78
C LEU A 446 -0.89 -24.94 -15.10
N GLU A 447 0.42 -24.83 -14.88
CA GLU A 447 1.22 -25.88 -14.26
C GLU A 447 0.73 -26.13 -12.83
N ASN A 448 0.27 -27.36 -12.57
CA ASN A 448 -0.22 -27.74 -11.25
C ASN A 448 0.85 -28.49 -10.46
N ARG A 449 1.89 -27.77 -10.01
CA ARG A 449 2.96 -28.36 -9.20
C ARG A 449 2.55 -28.46 -7.73
N THR A 450 3.11 -29.43 -7.01
CA THR A 450 2.85 -29.60 -5.57
C THR A 450 3.44 -28.48 -4.71
N ASP A 451 4.42 -27.76 -5.24
CA ASP A 451 5.17 -26.69 -4.58
C ASP A 451 4.76 -25.28 -5.03
N THR A 452 3.63 -25.15 -5.76
CA THR A 452 3.03 -23.88 -6.17
C THR A 452 2.07 -23.36 -5.09
N PRO A 453 2.32 -22.21 -4.43
CA PRO A 453 1.49 -21.74 -3.31
C PRO A 453 0.08 -21.28 -3.68
N ILE A 454 -0.12 -20.78 -4.91
CA ILE A 454 -1.38 -20.24 -5.43
C ILE A 454 -1.60 -20.67 -6.88
N THR A 455 -2.82 -21.02 -7.25
CA THR A 455 -3.16 -21.36 -8.65
C THR A 455 -3.61 -20.13 -9.43
N PHE A 456 -3.57 -20.20 -10.77
CA PHE A 456 -4.11 -19.18 -11.68
C PHE A 456 -5.54 -18.70 -11.29
N GLY A 457 -6.38 -19.61 -10.79
CA GLY A 457 -7.72 -19.31 -10.32
C GLY A 457 -7.81 -18.55 -8.99
N GLY A 458 -6.69 -18.09 -8.44
CA GLY A 458 -6.61 -17.39 -7.14
C GLY A 458 -6.75 -18.32 -5.93
N VAL A 459 -6.53 -19.63 -6.08
CA VAL A 459 -6.70 -20.59 -4.98
C VAL A 459 -5.38 -20.79 -4.24
N VAL A 460 -5.30 -20.21 -3.04
CA VAL A 460 -4.18 -20.43 -2.11
C VAL A 460 -4.25 -21.87 -1.58
N ARG A 461 -3.16 -22.63 -1.70
CA ARG A 461 -3.12 -24.03 -1.25
C ARG A 461 -3.19 -24.15 0.27
N PRO A 462 -3.82 -25.21 0.80
CA PRO A 462 -3.78 -25.51 2.23
C PRO A 462 -2.35 -25.65 2.75
N GLY A 463 -2.06 -25.03 3.89
CA GLY A 463 -0.74 -25.07 4.52
C GLY A 463 0.25 -24.01 4.01
N THR A 464 -0.11 -23.23 2.99
CA THR A 464 0.64 -22.04 2.57
C THR A 464 0.71 -21.04 3.72
N LYS A 465 1.93 -20.62 4.10
CA LYS A 465 2.13 -19.57 5.11
C LYS A 465 2.09 -18.19 4.44
N GLN A 466 1.04 -17.43 4.70
CA GLN A 466 0.84 -16.08 4.18
C GLN A 466 1.40 -15.00 5.12
N TRP A 467 1.83 -13.87 4.55
CA TRP A 467 2.13 -12.64 5.29
C TRP A 467 0.88 -11.94 5.82
N VAL A 468 0.95 -11.42 7.05
CA VAL A 468 -0.13 -10.64 7.68
C VAL A 468 0.45 -9.34 8.21
N GLN A 469 -0.15 -8.20 7.87
CA GLN A 469 0.39 -6.87 8.18
C GLN A 469 0.75 -6.69 9.67
N LYS A 470 -0.13 -7.14 10.58
CA LYS A 470 0.00 -6.96 12.03
C LYS A 470 1.24 -7.65 12.64
N ASP A 471 1.84 -8.59 11.92
CA ASP A 471 3.01 -9.35 12.36
C ASP A 471 4.32 -8.64 11.95
N SER A 472 4.24 -7.55 11.18
CA SER A 472 5.38 -6.75 10.67
C SER A 472 5.92 -5.78 11.72
N VAL A 473 6.32 -6.31 12.87
CA VAL A 473 6.86 -5.49 13.97
C VAL A 473 8.30 -5.05 13.69
N PRO A 474 8.69 -3.80 13.98
CA PRO A 474 10.04 -3.31 13.77
C PRO A 474 11.11 -4.19 14.46
N TYR A 475 12.21 -4.47 13.76
CA TYR A 475 13.37 -5.18 14.31
C TYR A 475 14.03 -4.37 15.42
N LEU A 476 14.25 -3.08 15.15
CA LEU A 476 14.61 -2.12 16.18
C LEU A 476 13.32 -1.60 16.82
N PRO A 477 13.05 -1.94 18.10
CA PRO A 477 11.75 -1.64 18.68
C PRO A 477 11.46 -0.15 18.70
N SER A 478 10.24 0.23 18.31
CA SER A 478 9.77 1.61 18.43
C SER A 478 9.91 2.10 19.87
N LYS A 479 10.74 3.12 20.09
CA LYS A 479 10.93 3.72 21.41
C LYS A 479 9.80 4.73 21.68
N ASN A 480 9.28 4.74 22.90
CA ASN A 480 8.36 5.78 23.40
C ASN A 480 7.04 5.93 22.63
N VAL A 481 6.41 4.82 22.19
CA VAL A 481 5.04 4.86 21.66
C VAL A 481 4.11 5.49 22.70
N PRO A 482 3.46 6.63 22.41
CA PRO A 482 2.60 7.29 23.38
C PRO A 482 1.43 6.39 23.79
N ARG A 483 1.21 6.25 25.11
CA ARG A 483 0.08 5.45 25.64
C ARG A 483 -1.27 6.12 25.51
N HIS A 484 -1.31 7.45 25.43
CA HIS A 484 -2.54 8.21 25.32
C HIS A 484 -2.47 9.20 24.16
N ALA A 485 -3.54 9.24 23.37
CA ALA A 485 -3.79 10.30 22.40
C ALA A 485 -4.50 11.48 23.09
N ASN A 486 -4.28 12.69 22.57
CA ASN A 486 -4.98 13.90 22.98
C ASN A 486 -5.92 14.43 21.90
N MET A 487 -5.96 13.78 20.72
CA MET A 487 -6.94 14.01 19.68
C MET A 487 -7.30 12.67 19.03
N THR A 488 -8.59 12.50 18.71
CA THR A 488 -9.09 11.32 18.01
C THR A 488 -9.92 11.78 16.82
N LEU A 489 -9.58 11.27 15.64
CA LEU A 489 -10.35 11.44 14.42
C LEU A 489 -11.02 10.12 14.04
N HIS A 490 -12.24 10.23 13.52
CA HIS A 490 -13.01 9.10 13.01
C HIS A 490 -13.05 9.16 11.50
N ALA A 491 -12.77 8.02 10.88
CA ALA A 491 -12.80 7.82 9.44
C ALA A 491 -13.65 6.58 9.13
N VAL A 492 -14.50 6.68 8.12
CA VAL A 492 -15.38 5.58 7.70
C VAL A 492 -15.29 5.43 6.20
N THR A 493 -14.68 4.34 5.74
CA THR A 493 -14.60 4.03 4.31
C THR A 493 -15.95 3.56 3.82
N SER A 494 -16.55 4.32 2.91
CA SER A 494 -17.88 4.07 2.37
C SER A 494 -17.94 4.40 0.89
N GLN A 495 -18.80 3.68 0.18
CA GLN A 495 -19.25 4.02 -1.16
C GLN A 495 -20.65 4.64 -1.04
N ASN A 496 -20.84 5.86 -1.53
CA ASN A 496 -22.11 6.61 -1.45
C ASN A 496 -22.91 6.58 -2.75
N SER A 497 -22.27 6.25 -3.87
CA SER A 497 -22.90 5.91 -5.14
C SER A 497 -21.89 5.11 -5.97
N LEU A 498 -22.25 4.71 -7.20
CA LEU A 498 -21.36 3.90 -8.03
C LEU A 498 -19.95 4.50 -8.18
N ASN A 499 -19.87 5.83 -8.22
CA ASN A 499 -18.65 6.60 -8.50
C ASN A 499 -18.38 7.66 -7.42
N VAL A 500 -18.78 7.39 -6.17
CA VAL A 500 -18.48 8.30 -5.06
C VAL A 500 -18.07 7.49 -3.86
N TRP A 501 -16.83 7.74 -3.44
CA TRP A 501 -16.25 7.15 -2.25
C TRP A 501 -15.92 8.23 -1.23
N GLN A 502 -15.89 7.86 0.04
CA GLN A 502 -15.51 8.76 1.11
C GLN A 502 -14.81 8.02 2.24
N ILE A 503 -13.96 8.75 2.95
CA ILE A 503 -13.37 8.34 4.23
C ILE A 503 -13.67 9.35 5.35
N ALA A 504 -13.91 10.60 4.97
CA ALA A 504 -14.36 11.68 5.83
C ALA A 504 -15.90 11.72 5.93
N SER A 505 -16.43 12.73 6.65
CA SER A 505 -17.87 12.96 6.75
C SER A 505 -18.58 13.29 5.43
N GLN A 506 -17.81 13.63 4.39
CA GLN A 506 -18.26 13.84 3.03
C GLN A 506 -17.13 13.46 2.06
N PRO A 507 -17.43 13.07 0.81
CA PRO A 507 -16.39 12.82 -0.20
C PRO A 507 -15.58 14.09 -0.45
N MET A 508 -14.28 13.93 -0.70
CA MET A 508 -13.42 15.01 -1.16
C MET A 508 -13.64 15.23 -2.65
N ASP A 509 -13.87 16.48 -3.07
CA ASP A 509 -13.91 16.84 -4.48
C ASP A 509 -12.48 17.01 -5.00
N THR A 510 -11.85 15.90 -5.34
CA THR A 510 -10.45 15.82 -5.80
C THR A 510 -10.28 16.49 -7.16
N VAL A 511 -11.28 16.44 -8.05
CA VAL A 511 -11.23 17.11 -9.35
C VAL A 511 -11.12 18.63 -9.19
N VAL A 512 -12.00 19.23 -8.39
CA VAL A 512 -11.94 20.67 -8.12
C VAL A 512 -10.71 21.02 -7.28
N LEU A 513 -10.27 20.12 -6.39
CA LEU A 513 -9.11 20.34 -5.54
C LEU A 513 -7.88 20.73 -6.35
N GLU A 514 -7.58 20.00 -7.42
CA GLU A 514 -6.40 20.21 -8.28
C GLU A 514 -6.36 21.60 -8.94
N ASP A 515 -7.52 22.18 -9.25
CA ASP A 515 -7.64 23.51 -9.86
C ASP A 515 -7.65 24.65 -8.82
N THR A 516 -7.70 24.32 -7.53
CA THR A 516 -7.73 25.30 -6.44
C THR A 516 -6.35 25.60 -5.87
N LYS A 517 -6.21 26.80 -5.28
CA LYS A 517 -4.97 27.16 -4.56
C LYS A 517 -4.65 26.08 -3.51
N PRO A 518 -3.40 25.57 -3.45
CA PRO A 518 -3.07 24.47 -2.55
C PRO A 518 -3.44 24.73 -1.08
N ALA A 519 -3.97 23.70 -0.42
CA ALA A 519 -4.43 23.76 0.97
C ALA A 519 -3.34 24.22 1.94
N LEU A 520 -2.10 23.78 1.72
CA LEU A 520 -0.91 24.23 2.47
C LEU A 520 -0.78 25.76 2.47
N PHE A 521 -0.90 26.38 1.29
CA PHE A 521 -0.75 27.83 1.14
C PHE A 521 -1.96 28.60 1.67
N LYS A 522 -3.17 28.04 1.53
CA LYS A 522 -4.39 28.60 2.16
C LYS A 522 -4.27 28.59 3.70
N ALA A 523 -3.72 27.53 4.27
CA ALA A 523 -3.60 27.36 5.72
C ALA A 523 -2.60 28.35 6.34
N VAL A 524 -1.53 28.71 5.62
CA VAL A 524 -0.60 29.77 6.06
C VAL A 524 -1.26 31.16 6.04
N ASP A 525 -2.10 31.44 5.04
CA ASP A 525 -2.86 32.69 4.96
C ASP A 525 -3.90 32.81 6.09
N SER A 526 -4.61 31.72 6.37
CA SER A 526 -5.54 31.59 7.48
C SER A 526 -5.69 30.12 7.89
N VAL A 527 -5.24 29.78 9.10
CA VAL A 527 -5.34 28.41 9.63
C VAL A 527 -6.82 28.07 9.89
N PRO A 528 -7.42 27.11 9.17
CA PRO A 528 -8.77 26.66 9.45
C PRO A 528 -8.86 26.10 10.88
N GLN A 529 -10.01 26.25 11.54
CA GLN A 529 -10.25 25.66 12.85
C GLN A 529 -11.28 24.55 12.70
N ASN A 530 -10.87 23.43 12.09
CA ASN A 530 -11.72 22.24 12.01
C ASN A 530 -11.08 21.09 12.80
N LYS A 531 -11.82 20.55 13.76
CA LYS A 531 -11.38 19.42 14.59
C LYS A 531 -11.98 18.09 14.12
N ASP A 532 -12.95 18.14 13.22
CA ASP A 532 -13.59 16.96 12.62
C ASP A 532 -13.03 16.72 11.23
N LEU A 533 -12.98 15.46 10.80
CA LEU A 533 -12.53 15.09 9.47
C LEU A 533 -13.63 15.39 8.44
N ASN A 534 -13.67 16.64 7.94
CA ASN A 534 -14.75 17.11 7.06
C ASN A 534 -14.30 18.03 5.90
N PRO A 535 -13.89 17.48 4.75
CA PRO A 535 -12.86 16.46 4.62
C PRO A 535 -11.46 17.00 4.97
N TYR A 536 -11.38 18.18 5.57
CA TYR A 536 -10.17 18.80 6.12
C TYR A 536 -10.20 18.78 7.63
N ALA A 537 -9.10 18.43 8.28
CA ALA A 537 -8.91 18.62 9.72
C ALA A 537 -7.62 19.39 9.98
N THR A 538 -7.61 20.22 11.01
CA THR A 538 -6.41 20.94 11.47
C THR A 538 -5.92 20.31 12.75
N VAL A 539 -4.64 19.94 12.77
CA VAL A 539 -4.04 19.21 13.87
C VAL A 539 -2.85 20.00 14.41
N PRO A 540 -2.90 20.49 15.66
CA PRO A 540 -1.80 21.26 16.23
C PRO A 540 -0.50 20.46 16.35
N TRP A 541 0.63 21.15 16.32
CA TRP A 541 1.94 20.61 16.61
C TRP A 541 1.99 19.90 17.96
N GLY A 542 2.71 18.78 18.02
CA GLY A 542 2.92 17.99 19.23
C GLY A 542 1.74 17.09 19.61
N THR A 543 0.60 17.22 18.93
CA THR A 543 -0.59 16.37 19.10
C THR A 543 -0.21 14.90 18.94
N VAL A 544 -0.69 14.05 19.85
CA VAL A 544 -0.68 12.60 19.69
C VAL A 544 -2.06 12.23 19.17
N MET A 545 -2.11 11.84 17.91
CA MET A 545 -3.34 11.55 17.18
C MET A 545 -3.65 10.06 17.22
N ASP A 546 -4.92 9.73 17.46
CA ASP A 546 -5.53 8.47 17.01
C ASP A 546 -6.42 8.74 15.80
N ILE A 547 -6.29 7.94 14.75
CA ILE A 547 -7.30 7.87 13.69
C ILE A 547 -7.93 6.47 13.75
N ILE A 548 -9.21 6.43 14.09
CA ILE A 548 -10.02 5.22 14.09
C ILE A 548 -10.66 5.10 12.70
N VAL A 549 -10.18 4.15 11.91
CA VAL A 549 -10.68 3.89 10.56
C VAL A 549 -11.58 2.66 10.59
N ARG A 550 -12.79 2.80 10.08
CA ARG A 550 -13.78 1.71 9.98
C ARG A 550 -14.12 1.43 8.53
N ASN A 551 -14.26 0.15 8.20
CA ASN A 551 -14.76 -0.29 6.90
C ASN A 551 -16.05 -1.10 7.10
N ASN A 552 -17.16 -0.53 6.62
CA ASN A 552 -18.49 -1.11 6.78
C ASN A 552 -18.63 -2.44 6.02
N VAL A 553 -19.60 -3.27 6.42
CA VAL A 553 -19.91 -4.54 5.75
C VAL A 553 -20.42 -4.32 4.32
N TYR A 554 -21.29 -3.33 4.14
CA TYR A 554 -22.07 -3.11 2.92
C TYR A 554 -21.55 -1.90 2.15
N SER A 555 -21.49 -2.03 0.82
CA SER A 555 -21.50 -0.88 -0.07
C SER A 555 -22.95 -0.44 -0.35
N ILE A 556 -23.20 0.86 -0.53
CA ILE A 556 -24.54 1.38 -0.84
C ILE A 556 -25.05 0.95 -2.24
N VAL A 557 -24.14 0.61 -3.17
CA VAL A 557 -24.53 0.14 -4.52
C VAL A 557 -24.79 -1.36 -4.56
N GLY A 558 -24.65 -2.02 -3.42
CA GLY A 558 -24.90 -3.42 -3.21
C GLY A 558 -23.65 -4.30 -3.26
N GLY A 559 -23.63 -5.30 -2.39
CA GLY A 559 -22.53 -6.23 -2.20
C GLY A 559 -21.69 -5.92 -0.96
N PRO A 560 -20.69 -6.77 -0.66
CA PRO A 560 -19.71 -6.50 0.39
C PRO A 560 -18.89 -5.25 0.02
N ASN A 561 -18.52 -4.45 1.02
CA ASN A 561 -17.57 -3.35 0.80
C ASN A 561 -16.21 -3.90 0.34
N SER A 562 -15.49 -3.11 -0.46
CA SER A 562 -14.15 -3.46 -0.91
C SER A 562 -13.15 -3.39 0.25
N PRO A 563 -12.11 -4.25 0.29
CA PRO A 563 -10.91 -3.95 1.04
C PRO A 563 -10.25 -2.68 0.48
N HIS A 564 -9.73 -1.83 1.37
CA HIS A 564 -9.08 -0.57 1.00
C HIS A 564 -7.62 -0.57 1.51
N PRO A 565 -6.62 -0.43 0.61
CA PRO A 565 -5.29 -0.02 1.02
C PRO A 565 -5.33 1.47 1.34
N MET A 566 -4.92 1.84 2.54
CA MET A 566 -4.92 3.21 3.04
C MET A 566 -3.50 3.72 3.12
N HIS A 567 -3.28 4.98 2.73
CA HIS A 567 -1.98 5.65 2.79
C HIS A 567 -2.11 7.02 3.46
N LEU A 568 -1.12 7.37 4.29
CA LEU A 568 -0.96 8.71 4.86
C LEU A 568 0.39 9.29 4.42
N HIS A 569 0.35 10.49 3.86
CA HIS A 569 1.53 11.18 3.37
C HIS A 569 2.47 11.66 4.49
N SER A 570 3.72 11.93 4.11
CA SER A 570 4.80 12.60 4.88
C SER A 570 5.17 11.97 6.24
N ARG A 571 4.67 10.78 6.61
CA ARG A 571 5.07 10.12 7.86
C ARG A 571 4.73 8.66 7.92
N GLN A 572 5.35 8.01 8.89
CA GLN A 572 4.93 6.73 9.39
C GLN A 572 4.05 6.87 10.65
N PHE A 573 3.23 5.87 10.90
CA PHE A 573 2.35 5.74 12.05
C PHE A 573 2.39 4.33 12.63
N TRP A 574 2.07 4.23 13.91
CA TRP A 574 1.93 2.95 14.59
C TRP A 574 0.52 2.39 14.36
N ILE A 575 0.42 1.14 13.93
CA ILE A 575 -0.85 0.41 13.94
C ILE A 575 -1.01 -0.22 15.33
N ILE A 576 -1.81 0.40 16.18
CA ILE A 576 -1.94 -0.01 17.60
C ILE A 576 -3.08 -0.98 17.84
N GLY A 577 -4.01 -1.12 16.89
CA GLY A 577 -5.11 -2.08 17.00
C GLY A 577 -5.79 -2.32 15.67
N GLU A 578 -6.24 -3.55 15.47
CA GLU A 578 -7.07 -3.97 14.34
C GLU A 578 -8.11 -4.96 14.86
N GLY A 579 -9.30 -4.96 14.29
CA GLY A 579 -10.34 -5.91 14.67
C GLY A 579 -11.47 -6.03 13.67
N LYS A 580 -12.32 -7.04 13.90
CA LYS A 580 -13.51 -7.30 13.08
C LYS A 580 -14.73 -6.64 13.70
N GLY A 581 -15.73 -6.38 12.87
CA GLY A 581 -16.98 -5.75 13.28
C GLY A 581 -16.86 -4.24 13.39
N ASP A 582 -17.79 -3.65 14.11
CA ASP A 582 -17.79 -2.21 14.37
C ASP A 582 -16.84 -1.85 15.53
N PHE A 583 -16.42 -0.59 15.57
CA PHE A 583 -15.71 0.01 16.69
C PHE A 583 -16.65 1.01 17.37
N PRO A 584 -17.39 0.61 18.42
CA PRO A 584 -18.51 1.39 18.96
C PRO A 584 -18.09 2.46 19.97
N TYR A 585 -16.82 2.86 19.99
CA TYR A 585 -16.24 3.76 21.00
C TYR A 585 -15.80 5.07 20.38
N ASP A 586 -15.90 6.16 21.13
CA ASP A 586 -15.46 7.48 20.66
C ASP A 586 -13.94 7.62 20.69
N SER A 587 -13.25 6.80 21.50
CA SER A 587 -11.79 6.86 21.65
C SER A 587 -11.18 5.50 22.03
N VAL A 588 -9.88 5.35 21.79
CA VAL A 588 -9.08 4.20 22.27
C VAL A 588 -9.15 4.07 23.79
N ALA A 589 -9.06 5.19 24.51
CA ALA A 589 -9.11 5.18 25.97
C ALA A 589 -10.46 4.69 26.52
N GLU A 590 -11.56 4.88 25.79
CA GLU A 590 -12.85 4.30 26.11
C GLU A 590 -12.89 2.81 25.82
N ALA A 591 -12.45 2.40 24.63
CA ALA A 591 -12.37 1.01 24.24
C ALA A 591 -11.51 0.17 25.23
N GLU A 592 -10.42 0.74 25.73
CA GLU A 592 -9.57 0.11 26.76
C GLU A 592 -10.28 -0.07 28.10
N ARG A 593 -11.11 0.89 28.53
CA ARG A 593 -11.91 0.75 29.76
C ARG A 593 -12.90 -0.40 29.66
N ASP A 594 -13.37 -0.68 28.46
CA ASP A 594 -14.29 -1.79 28.16
C ASP A 594 -13.56 -3.10 27.81
N GLY A 595 -12.22 -3.11 27.95
CA GLY A 595 -11.39 -4.32 27.88
C GLY A 595 -10.75 -4.59 26.53
N LEU A 596 -10.93 -3.73 25.53
CA LEU A 596 -10.25 -3.85 24.24
C LEU A 596 -8.74 -3.62 24.42
N GLN A 597 -7.92 -4.47 23.81
CA GLN A 597 -6.47 -4.44 23.99
C GLN A 597 -5.79 -3.80 22.78
N PHE A 598 -4.87 -2.88 23.04
CA PHE A 598 -4.05 -2.22 22.03
C PHE A 598 -2.58 -2.52 22.25
N ARG A 599 -1.82 -2.56 21.16
CA ARG A 599 -0.40 -2.84 21.14
C ARG A 599 0.40 -1.55 21.23
N TYR A 600 0.99 -1.31 22.39
CA TYR A 600 1.96 -0.23 22.60
C TYR A 600 3.41 -0.71 22.60
N ASP A 601 3.62 -1.99 22.86
CA ASP A 601 4.94 -2.61 22.88
C ASP A 601 5.30 -3.06 21.46
N ASN A 602 6.12 -2.24 20.80
CA ASN A 602 6.61 -2.43 19.43
C ASN A 602 5.51 -2.75 18.38
N PRO A 603 4.51 -1.87 18.20
CA PRO A 603 3.53 -2.02 17.13
C PRO A 603 4.16 -1.88 15.74
N PRO A 604 3.53 -2.47 14.70
CA PRO A 604 3.90 -2.19 13.31
C PRO A 604 4.00 -0.68 13.05
N LEU A 605 5.06 -0.27 12.36
CA LEU A 605 5.33 1.11 11.96
C LEU A 605 5.35 1.16 10.44
N ARG A 606 4.41 1.88 9.83
CA ARG A 606 4.18 1.90 8.38
C ARG A 606 3.67 3.27 7.93
N ASP A 607 3.66 3.53 6.63
CA ASP A 607 2.98 4.68 6.01
C ASP A 607 1.67 4.28 5.30
N GLY A 608 1.38 2.98 5.22
CA GLY A 608 0.11 2.44 4.74
C GLY A 608 -0.39 1.26 5.56
N PHE A 609 -1.68 0.97 5.46
CA PHE A 609 -2.32 -0.21 6.08
C PHE A 609 -3.50 -0.70 5.26
N ASP A 610 -3.84 -1.96 5.43
CA ASP A 610 -4.99 -2.58 4.77
C ASP A 610 -6.17 -2.64 5.72
N ILE A 611 -7.36 -2.30 5.22
CA ILE A 611 -8.60 -2.47 5.95
C ILE A 611 -9.62 -3.27 5.13
N GLY A 612 -9.89 -4.50 5.59
CA GLY A 612 -10.85 -5.41 4.96
C GLY A 612 -12.31 -5.00 5.24
N PRO A 613 -13.29 -5.58 4.54
CA PRO A 613 -14.69 -5.35 4.85
C PRO A 613 -15.02 -5.75 6.29
N ASN A 614 -15.95 -5.02 6.92
CA ASN A 614 -16.39 -5.29 8.28
C ASN A 614 -15.25 -5.33 9.31
N SER A 615 -14.36 -4.35 9.24
CA SER A 615 -13.21 -4.27 10.13
C SER A 615 -12.91 -2.83 10.54
N TRP A 616 -12.05 -2.70 11.54
CA TRP A 616 -11.52 -1.42 12.01
C TRP A 616 -10.02 -1.52 12.22
N THR A 617 -9.35 -0.39 12.01
CA THR A 617 -7.92 -0.20 12.27
C THR A 617 -7.73 1.11 13.02
N VAL A 618 -6.86 1.11 14.03
CA VAL A 618 -6.46 2.32 14.75
C VAL A 618 -4.99 2.59 14.49
N ILE A 619 -4.73 3.74 13.88
CA ILE A 619 -3.38 4.26 13.68
C ILE A 619 -3.11 5.37 14.70
N ARG A 620 -1.88 5.41 15.23
CA ARG A 620 -1.41 6.42 16.18
C ARG A 620 -0.09 7.02 15.71
N TYR A 621 0.04 8.34 15.80
CA TYR A 621 1.30 9.03 15.54
C TYR A 621 1.36 10.37 16.29
N ARG A 622 2.54 11.00 16.28
CA ARG A 622 2.74 12.35 16.80
C ARG A 622 2.88 13.32 15.63
N VAL A 623 2.23 14.47 15.73
CA VAL A 623 2.51 15.60 14.83
C VAL A 623 3.82 16.24 15.25
N ASP A 624 4.89 15.97 14.51
CA ASP A 624 6.26 16.39 14.80
C ASP A 624 6.94 17.18 13.67
N HIS A 625 6.19 17.46 12.60
CA HIS A 625 6.55 18.39 11.54
C HIS A 625 5.28 18.99 10.92
N ALA A 626 5.42 20.16 10.30
CA ALA A 626 4.33 20.78 9.57
C ALA A 626 4.10 20.09 8.22
N ALA A 627 2.85 19.81 7.88
CA ALA A 627 2.47 19.20 6.61
C ALA A 627 1.00 19.47 6.26
N ALA A 628 0.70 19.47 4.95
CA ALA A 628 -0.65 19.29 4.45
C ALA A 628 -0.77 17.84 3.97
N ASN A 629 -1.00 16.93 4.90
CA ASN A 629 -1.00 15.49 4.64
C ASN A 629 -2.35 15.03 4.08
N ILE A 630 -2.34 14.14 3.10
CA ILE A 630 -3.54 13.50 2.60
C ILE A 630 -3.59 12.05 3.12
N LEU A 631 -4.72 11.67 3.72
CA LEU A 631 -5.10 10.31 4.06
C LEU A 631 -6.08 9.84 2.99
N HIS A 632 -5.73 8.80 2.24
CA HIS A 632 -6.58 8.34 1.14
C HIS A 632 -6.47 6.85 0.88
N CYS A 633 -7.46 6.30 0.19
CA CYS A 633 -7.34 4.97 -0.38
C CYS A 633 -6.39 5.01 -1.57
N HIS A 634 -5.52 4.01 -1.66
CA HIS A 634 -4.55 3.90 -2.75
C HIS A 634 -5.08 3.12 -3.97
N ILE A 635 -6.38 2.83 -4.01
CA ILE A 635 -7.09 2.47 -5.24
C ILE A 635 -7.36 3.77 -5.99
N ASP A 636 -6.86 3.88 -7.21
CA ASP A 636 -6.84 5.10 -8.02
C ASP A 636 -8.26 5.66 -8.22
N ASP A 637 -9.18 4.80 -8.66
CA ASP A 637 -10.60 5.15 -8.80
C ASP A 637 -11.20 5.66 -7.47
N HIS A 638 -10.88 5.03 -6.34
CA HIS A 638 -11.43 5.41 -5.03
C HIS A 638 -10.90 6.77 -4.57
N LEU A 639 -9.62 7.08 -4.83
CA LEU A 639 -9.05 8.39 -4.55
C LEU A 639 -9.73 9.46 -5.41
N ILE A 640 -9.74 9.27 -6.74
CA ILE A 640 -10.31 10.20 -7.71
C ILE A 640 -11.81 10.43 -7.43
N GLU A 641 -12.54 9.41 -6.99
CA GLU A 641 -13.96 9.51 -6.68
C GLU A 641 -14.26 9.95 -5.22
N GLY A 642 -13.23 10.35 -4.46
CA GLY A 642 -13.38 11.17 -3.25
C GLY A 642 -13.02 10.51 -1.92
N MET A 643 -12.43 9.30 -1.90
CA MET A 643 -11.94 8.64 -0.69
C MET A 643 -10.62 9.24 -0.19
N ALA A 644 -10.65 10.52 0.12
CA ALA A 644 -9.52 11.27 0.65
C ALA A 644 -9.94 12.24 1.75
N ALA A 645 -8.99 12.58 2.60
CA ALA A 645 -9.11 13.63 3.59
C ALA A 645 -7.75 14.32 3.76
N VAL A 646 -7.76 15.62 4.04
CA VAL A 646 -6.54 16.41 4.24
C VAL A 646 -6.39 16.79 5.71
N LEU A 647 -5.24 16.49 6.28
CA LEU A 647 -4.80 16.82 7.61
C LEU A 647 -3.79 17.97 7.50
N LEU A 648 -4.20 19.16 7.94
CA LEU A 648 -3.34 20.34 8.06
C LEU A 648 -2.64 20.28 9.42
N GLU A 649 -1.48 19.64 9.45
CA GLU A 649 -0.80 19.26 10.68
C GLU A 649 0.35 20.22 10.98
N GLY A 650 0.41 20.77 12.18
CA GLY A 650 1.48 21.67 12.63
C GLY A 650 1.66 22.93 11.77
N VAL A 651 0.69 23.27 10.91
CA VAL A 651 0.80 24.38 9.94
C VAL A 651 0.94 25.74 10.63
N GLU A 652 0.54 25.87 11.89
CA GLU A 652 0.76 27.06 12.71
C GLU A 652 2.23 27.30 13.07
N THR A 653 3.08 26.30 12.88
CA THR A 653 4.53 26.43 13.04
C THR A 653 5.23 26.98 11.80
N LEU A 654 4.52 27.05 10.66
CA LEU A 654 5.01 27.68 9.45
C LEU A 654 4.91 29.21 9.58
N PRO A 655 6.00 29.98 9.38
CA PRO A 655 5.97 31.43 9.37
C PRO A 655 4.97 32.01 8.34
N ARG A 656 4.44 33.20 8.58
CA ARG A 656 3.64 33.89 7.55
C ARG A 656 4.54 34.37 6.42
N GLY A 657 4.08 34.23 5.19
CA GLY A 657 4.92 34.50 4.02
C GLY A 657 6.08 33.52 3.88
N HIS A 658 6.00 32.37 4.55
CA HIS A 658 6.96 31.29 4.39
C HIS A 658 7.04 30.85 2.94
N PHE A 659 5.91 30.78 2.22
CA PHE A 659 5.88 30.36 0.82
C PHE A 659 6.04 31.50 -0.19
N GLY A 660 6.82 31.22 -1.24
CA GLY A 660 7.23 32.21 -2.22
C GLY A 660 6.22 32.26 -3.35
N LYS A 661 6.16 33.42 -4.01
CA LYS A 661 5.23 33.64 -5.11
C LYS A 661 5.27 32.55 -6.18
N ALA A 662 6.46 32.01 -6.48
CA ALA A 662 6.63 30.93 -7.46
C ALA A 662 5.87 29.64 -7.12
N TYR A 663 5.67 29.33 -5.83
CA TYR A 663 4.89 28.18 -5.38
C TYR A 663 3.43 28.56 -5.12
N THR A 664 3.18 29.76 -4.58
CA THR A 664 1.83 30.15 -4.13
C THR A 664 0.95 30.75 -5.22
N GLU A 665 1.55 31.42 -6.21
CA GLU A 665 0.82 32.00 -7.33
C GLU A 665 0.49 30.91 -8.34
N ARG A 666 -0.66 31.07 -8.98
CA ARG A 666 -1.11 30.16 -10.02
C ARG A 666 -0.12 30.23 -11.20
N PRO A 667 0.31 29.08 -11.78
CA PRO A 667 1.19 29.07 -12.95
C PRO A 667 0.63 29.87 -14.14
N GLU A 668 1.51 30.45 -14.97
CA GLU A 668 1.09 31.31 -16.10
C GLU A 668 0.35 30.53 -17.19
N ASN A 669 0.76 29.29 -17.44
CA ASN A 669 0.16 28.34 -18.38
C ASN A 669 -0.94 27.46 -17.75
N TRP A 670 -1.37 27.79 -16.53
CA TRP A 670 -2.48 27.12 -15.87
C TRP A 670 -3.71 27.12 -16.77
N HIS A 671 -4.37 25.97 -16.83
CA HIS A 671 -5.69 25.82 -17.40
C HIS A 671 -6.51 24.90 -16.51
N GLU A 672 -7.82 25.13 -16.50
CA GLU A 672 -8.77 24.35 -15.74
C GLU A 672 -8.80 22.90 -16.28
N THR A 673 -8.53 21.96 -15.38
CA THR A 673 -8.44 20.54 -15.70
C THR A 673 -9.78 19.83 -15.47
N SER A 674 -10.66 20.39 -14.64
CA SER A 674 -12.03 19.92 -14.39
C SER A 674 -12.92 19.82 -15.64
N HIS A 675 -12.64 20.59 -16.68
CA HIS A 675 -13.38 20.58 -17.94
C HIS A 675 -13.08 19.37 -18.84
N GLN A 676 -12.10 18.52 -18.50
CA GLN A 676 -11.88 17.28 -19.23
C GLN A 676 -13.11 16.36 -19.10
N PRO A 677 -13.52 15.62 -20.15
CA PRO A 677 -14.75 14.84 -20.12
C PRO A 677 -14.85 13.84 -18.95
N ALA A 678 -13.76 13.14 -18.62
CA ALA A 678 -13.69 12.25 -17.45
C ALA A 678 -13.87 13.01 -16.12
N ALA A 679 -13.22 14.17 -15.98
CA ALA A 679 -13.31 15.03 -14.80
C ALA A 679 -14.73 15.60 -14.60
N ALA A 680 -15.35 16.12 -15.67
CA ALA A 680 -16.74 16.59 -15.64
C ALA A 680 -17.73 15.49 -15.26
N GLY A 681 -17.41 14.26 -15.67
CA GLY A 681 -18.12 13.07 -15.25
C GLY A 681 -18.05 12.83 -13.73
N VAL A 682 -16.82 12.82 -13.21
CA VAL A 682 -16.55 12.60 -11.78
C VAL A 682 -17.22 13.69 -10.94
N GLU A 683 -17.12 14.95 -11.37
CA GLU A 683 -17.80 16.08 -10.72
C GLU A 683 -19.32 15.86 -10.64
N LYS A 684 -19.95 15.45 -11.74
CA LYS A 684 -21.39 15.13 -11.77
C LYS A 684 -21.74 13.98 -10.81
N SER A 685 -20.87 12.99 -10.71
CA SER A 685 -21.03 11.86 -9.79
C SER A 685 -20.94 12.32 -8.34
N LEU A 686 -19.92 13.13 -7.99
CA LEU A 686 -19.74 13.74 -6.68
C LEU A 686 -20.95 14.59 -6.26
N GLN A 687 -21.48 15.43 -7.14
CA GLN A 687 -22.70 16.21 -6.86
C GLN A 687 -23.89 15.31 -6.50
N SER A 688 -24.04 14.17 -7.18
CA SER A 688 -25.10 13.20 -6.89
C SER A 688 -24.89 12.47 -5.55
N GLY A 689 -23.64 12.11 -5.23
CA GLY A 689 -23.28 11.48 -3.96
C GLY A 689 -23.42 12.42 -2.76
N LEU A 690 -23.07 13.70 -2.92
CA LEU A 690 -23.29 14.75 -1.92
C LEU A 690 -24.78 14.99 -1.66
N ALA A 691 -25.64 14.91 -2.68
CA ALA A 691 -27.09 15.01 -2.49
C ALA A 691 -27.70 13.80 -1.75
N ALA A 692 -27.06 12.63 -1.87
CA ALA A 692 -27.44 11.41 -1.15
C ALA A 692 -26.90 11.37 0.30
N ASN A 693 -26.13 12.37 0.71
CA ASN A 693 -25.34 12.40 1.95
C ASN A 693 -26.22 12.50 3.21
N LYS A 694 -26.86 11.39 3.57
CA LYS A 694 -27.11 11.05 4.97
C LYS A 694 -25.90 10.24 5.38
N TYR A 695 -25.05 10.79 6.25
CA TYR A 695 -24.10 10.01 7.03
C TYR A 695 -24.80 8.71 7.43
N PRO A 696 -24.49 7.55 6.84
CA PRO A 696 -25.23 6.37 7.19
C PRO A 696 -24.73 6.04 8.58
N ALA A 697 -25.54 6.37 9.60
CA ALA A 697 -25.54 5.54 10.79
C ALA A 697 -25.53 4.10 10.29
N PRO A 698 -24.66 3.22 10.82
CA PRO A 698 -24.53 1.85 10.36
C PRO A 698 -25.93 1.30 10.12
N VAL A 699 -26.20 0.91 8.88
CA VAL A 699 -27.56 0.56 8.44
C VAL A 699 -28.10 -0.46 9.45
N PRO A 700 -29.18 -0.14 10.20
CA PRO A 700 -29.72 -1.06 11.18
C PRO A 700 -30.00 -2.40 10.48
N THR A 701 -29.73 -3.51 11.15
CA THR A 701 -29.92 -4.87 10.63
C THR A 701 -31.30 -5.12 10.03
N GLU A 702 -32.31 -4.33 10.39
CA GLU A 702 -33.67 -4.40 9.84
C GLU A 702 -33.79 -3.87 8.40
N SER A 703 -33.00 -2.87 8.01
CA SER A 703 -32.91 -2.38 6.62
C SER A 703 -32.09 -3.28 5.69
N ALA A 704 -31.32 -4.22 6.25
CA ALA A 704 -30.58 -5.21 5.47
C ALA A 704 -31.51 -6.25 4.82
N GLN A 705 -32.73 -6.46 5.31
CA GLN A 705 -33.62 -7.51 4.78
C GLN A 705 -34.03 -7.24 3.33
N ALA A 706 -34.41 -6.02 2.96
CA ALA A 706 -34.74 -5.69 1.57
C ALA A 706 -33.54 -5.83 0.62
N PHE A 707 -32.33 -5.58 1.13
CA PHE A 707 -31.08 -5.81 0.41
C PHE A 707 -30.82 -7.32 0.22
N VAL A 708 -30.93 -8.10 1.30
CA VAL A 708 -30.80 -9.57 1.30
C VAL A 708 -31.82 -10.23 0.37
N ASP A 709 -33.05 -9.72 0.34
CA ASP A 709 -34.12 -10.26 -0.50
C ASP A 709 -33.86 -9.99 -1.99
N THR A 710 -33.15 -8.92 -2.33
CA THR A 710 -32.86 -8.52 -3.73
C THR A 710 -31.52 -9.09 -4.22
N TRP A 711 -30.51 -9.17 -3.35
CA TRP A 711 -29.11 -9.43 -3.72
C TRP A 711 -28.48 -10.63 -2.97
N GLY A 712 -29.22 -11.28 -2.07
CA GLY A 712 -28.70 -12.30 -1.16
C GLY A 712 -27.96 -11.69 0.04
N ASP A 713 -27.70 -12.51 1.07
CA ASP A 713 -26.90 -12.08 2.23
C ASP A 713 -25.41 -12.02 1.84
N PRO A 714 -24.76 -10.83 1.87
CA PRO A 714 -23.37 -10.71 1.49
C PRO A 714 -22.41 -11.05 2.63
N ARG A 715 -22.87 -11.34 3.86
CA ARG A 715 -21.97 -11.65 5.00
C ARG A 715 -21.14 -12.92 4.78
N PRO A 716 -21.69 -14.05 4.29
CA PRO A 716 -20.88 -15.21 3.90
C PRO A 716 -19.84 -14.89 2.82
N LEU A 717 -20.13 -13.92 1.94
CA LEU A 717 -19.22 -13.47 0.89
C LEU A 717 -18.13 -12.53 1.43
N ALA A 718 -18.48 -11.57 2.29
CA ALA A 718 -17.50 -10.75 3.00
C ALA A 718 -16.52 -11.65 3.78
N GLN A 719 -17.03 -12.71 4.40
CA GLN A 719 -16.22 -13.73 5.06
C GLN A 719 -15.34 -14.55 4.10
N SER A 720 -15.76 -14.81 2.86
CA SER A 720 -14.94 -15.55 1.90
C SER A 720 -13.86 -14.68 1.25
N ILE A 721 -14.18 -13.42 0.91
CA ILE A 721 -13.22 -12.39 0.51
C ILE A 721 -12.22 -12.19 1.64
N GLU A 722 -12.69 -12.09 2.87
CA GLU A 722 -11.84 -12.02 4.05
C GLU A 722 -11.01 -13.29 4.22
N ALA A 723 -11.55 -14.49 4.06
CA ALA A 723 -10.79 -15.74 4.22
C ALA A 723 -9.67 -15.88 3.19
N ILE A 724 -9.86 -15.37 1.97
CA ILE A 724 -8.81 -15.26 0.96
C ILE A 724 -7.82 -14.16 1.37
N ALA A 725 -8.32 -13.00 1.80
CA ALA A 725 -7.49 -11.87 2.25
C ALA A 725 -6.70 -12.17 3.54
N SER A 726 -7.16 -13.12 4.36
CA SER A 726 -6.67 -13.43 5.70
C SER A 726 -6.24 -14.88 5.87
N ALA A 727 -5.86 -15.59 4.79
CA ALA A 727 -5.61 -17.04 4.78
C ALA A 727 -4.44 -17.44 5.70
N SER A 728 -4.76 -17.50 6.98
CA SER A 728 -4.06 -18.10 8.12
C SER A 728 -5.07 -18.79 9.04
N ALA A 729 -6.39 -18.66 8.78
CA ALA A 729 -7.44 -19.23 9.63
C ALA A 729 -7.62 -20.76 9.47
N ALA A 730 -7.21 -21.35 8.34
CA ALA A 730 -7.42 -22.77 8.07
C ALA A 730 -6.51 -23.72 8.90
N ALA A 731 -5.47 -23.21 9.56
CA ALA A 731 -4.52 -24.05 10.30
C ALA A 731 -4.92 -24.36 11.75
N LYS A 732 -5.94 -23.68 12.33
CA LYS A 732 -6.35 -23.90 13.74
C LYS A 732 -7.59 -24.78 13.94
N ALA A 733 -8.40 -25.01 12.90
CA ALA A 733 -9.59 -25.86 13.01
C ALA A 733 -9.27 -27.38 12.98
N ALA A 734 -8.08 -27.79 12.55
CA ALA A 734 -7.69 -29.19 12.44
C ALA A 734 -6.88 -29.75 13.63
N ALA A 735 -6.58 -28.92 14.65
CA ALA A 735 -5.66 -29.28 15.74
C ALA A 735 -6.31 -29.37 17.13
N THR A 736 -7.64 -29.49 17.22
CA THR A 736 -8.32 -29.72 18.51
C THR A 736 -8.94 -31.12 18.51
N PRO A 737 -8.40 -32.09 19.28
CA PRO A 737 -9.09 -33.35 19.50
C PRO A 737 -10.32 -33.07 20.36
N SER A 738 -11.51 -33.43 19.86
CA SER A 738 -12.74 -33.39 20.65
C SER A 738 -12.58 -34.19 21.94
N PRO A 739 -12.94 -33.65 23.12
CA PRO A 739 -12.87 -34.39 24.36
C PRO A 739 -13.91 -35.51 24.35
N THR A 740 -13.45 -36.74 24.55
CA THR A 740 -14.29 -37.92 24.71
C THR A 740 -15.09 -37.80 26.01
N PRO A 741 -16.43 -37.94 26.01
CA PRO A 741 -17.20 -38.00 27.24
C PRO A 741 -17.05 -39.38 27.87
N THR A 742 -16.53 -39.43 29.11
CA THR A 742 -16.51 -40.64 29.92
C THR A 742 -17.55 -40.59 31.03
N SER A 743 -18.24 -41.72 31.18
CA SER A 743 -19.10 -42.13 32.32
C SER A 743 -20.44 -41.41 32.41
N THR A 744 -21.56 -42.01 32.84
CA THR A 744 -21.89 -43.36 33.31
C THR A 744 -23.43 -43.42 33.31
N GLN A 745 -24.05 -44.49 32.80
CA GLN A 745 -25.18 -45.11 33.50
C GLN A 745 -25.53 -46.49 32.95
N GLN A 746 -26.01 -47.28 33.90
CA GLN A 746 -26.15 -48.73 33.93
C GLN A 746 -27.41 -49.28 33.26
N ARG A 747 -27.29 -50.56 32.88
CA ARG A 747 -28.26 -51.67 32.99
C ARG A 747 -29.26 -51.96 31.85
N ARG A 748 -29.18 -53.25 31.45
CA ARG A 748 -30.20 -54.19 30.92
C ARG A 748 -30.69 -53.88 29.49
N GLY A 749 -30.72 -54.83 28.54
CA GLY A 749 -30.44 -56.25 28.54
C GLY A 749 -30.58 -56.81 27.11
N ASP A 750 -30.21 -58.08 26.97
CA ASP A 750 -30.65 -59.04 25.96
C ASP A 750 -30.26 -58.90 24.47
N HIS A 751 -29.33 -59.80 24.13
CA HIS A 751 -29.49 -60.90 23.16
C HIS A 751 -28.97 -60.78 21.71
N ARG A 752 -28.16 -61.82 21.42
CA ARG A 752 -27.82 -62.50 20.14
C ARG A 752 -26.59 -61.96 19.39
N LEU A 753 -25.45 -62.68 19.41
CA LEU A 753 -25.07 -63.81 18.52
C LEU A 753 -24.93 -63.30 17.06
N VAL A 754 -23.76 -63.29 16.40
CA VAL A 754 -22.99 -64.47 15.93
C VAL A 754 -21.64 -64.03 15.30
N LYS A 755 -20.56 -64.77 15.66
CA LYS A 755 -19.33 -65.20 14.92
C LYS A 755 -18.58 -64.23 13.98
N ARG A 756 -17.31 -63.90 14.27
CA ARG A 756 -16.04 -64.66 14.02
C ARG A 756 -15.56 -64.70 12.55
N ARG A 757 -14.39 -64.07 12.30
CA ARG A 757 -13.10 -64.61 11.75
C ARG A 757 -12.31 -63.39 11.24
N GLN A 758 -11.18 -62.94 11.82
CA GLN A 758 -9.90 -63.55 12.18
C GLN A 758 -8.99 -63.92 10.99
N MET A 759 -7.74 -63.43 11.09
CA MET A 759 -6.53 -63.66 10.29
C MET A 759 -6.34 -62.72 9.09
N GLY A 760 -5.21 -62.05 8.87
CA GLY A 760 -3.88 -62.16 9.49
C GLY A 760 -2.80 -62.24 8.40
N PHE A 761 -1.73 -61.45 8.59
CA PHE A 761 -0.39 -61.55 7.99
C PHE A 761 -0.09 -61.00 6.56
N ARG A 762 0.74 -59.93 6.60
CA ARG A 762 1.84 -59.47 5.71
C ARG A 762 2.75 -60.61 5.14
N PRO A 763 3.80 -60.32 4.32
CA PRO A 763 3.99 -59.31 3.26
C PRO A 763 4.74 -59.89 2.01
N SER A 764 5.07 -58.99 1.05
CA SER A 764 6.28 -58.92 0.19
C SER A 764 6.16 -59.16 -1.33
N SER A 765 6.61 -58.10 -2.03
CA SER A 765 7.51 -58.02 -3.20
C SER A 765 7.03 -58.35 -4.62
N THR A 766 7.35 -57.37 -5.48
CA THR A 766 7.80 -57.43 -6.90
C THR A 766 6.80 -57.86 -7.96
N SER A 767 6.28 -56.89 -8.71
CA SER A 767 6.74 -56.52 -10.07
C SER A 767 6.19 -55.16 -10.46
#